data_AF-A0A6G2IIM9-F1
#
_entry.id   AF-A0A6G2IIM9-F1
#
_cell.length_a   1.000
_cell.length_b   1.000
_cell.length_c   1.000
_cell.angle_alpha   90.00
_cell.angle_beta   90.00
_cell.angle_gamma   90.00
#
_symmetry.space_group_name_H-M   'P 1'
#
loop_
_entity.id
_entity.type
_entity.pdbx_description
1 polymer ?
#
loop_
_entity_poly.entity_id
_entity_poly.type
_entity_poly.pdbx_seq_one_letter_code
_entity_poly.pdbx_strand_id
1 'polypeptide(L)'
;MSTPEPLPRPHTVPFARDLAQYGDRVALITPDEQLSYRVLAERVAATAERLGPVRRLVLLAGANRTDALVTHLAALSTGHPVLLVPGDNESTIRALTEAYAPDVVARPDAAGTWNLDERHPESAHTLHPDLALLLSTSGSTGSPKLVRLSHHNLQANAESIAAYLGIDDTDRAATTLPMHYCYGLSVIHSTLLRGAALILTERSVSDAGFWEEFRAARGTSLAGVPYTFDLLDRVGFEAMQLPHLRRVTQAGGRLAPERVARYAESGRRSGWQLFVMYGQTEATARMAYLPPHLAAERPEAVGVPIPGGSFRLQPADGHGPDVGELVYSGPNVMLGYAESTDDLCLGRTVTELHTGDLARRTPDGLYEIVGRRSRFAKILGLRIDPQRVEALLEEQGVTAYCAGDEEALAVAALADAGEEARIRRLIAQECGLPSRAIRVRVLDRLPRLTTGKPDYQAVRQLTRPAQEEPPDPGVDLLRLYAEILDADAAEDSSFVSLGGDSLCYVEMSLRLEETLGHLPAGWHTRTIRELRALAAPGAEKPARADGARPQPKPAASALRRTLRSWTTPEFWTTRRTLETSIVLRAVGIVLIVGSHVQVFDIKGFAHILLGVAGYNFARFQLTGAGRRERVRRLWRSIARIAVPSMLWITGAVLLTDAIDPANAVLLNSLLDQGTDRFEWAYWFVEALVYFLIVLAALMAVPLLDRLERRHAFGVPLALVGIGLIGRYDLLDLVTLRPQLNPAVVFWLFALGWAAARAVTARQRALLTAVLVVTMPGLFQDQPLRTAIVIVGLTLLIWVPTLPSLGPLSALAGVLASGSLYIYLTHYQVYPYLQKDFPLTALFASLLVGVGYAAVVTRVARRVRWL
;
A
#
# COMPACT_ATOMS: atom_id res chain seq x y z
N MET A 1 -34.93 -58.87 -14.80
CA MET A 1 -35.29 -57.54 -14.25
C MET A 1 -34.52 -57.39 -12.95
N SER A 2 -33.33 -56.79 -13.02
CA SER A 2 -32.56 -56.44 -11.82
C SER A 2 -33.25 -55.24 -11.18
N THR A 3 -33.72 -55.40 -9.95
CA THR A 3 -34.18 -54.30 -9.10
C THR A 3 -33.14 -53.19 -9.10
N PRO A 4 -33.52 -51.93 -9.35
CA PRO A 4 -32.57 -50.83 -9.26
C PRO A 4 -32.02 -50.79 -7.85
N GLU A 5 -30.69 -50.84 -7.76
CA GLU A 5 -29.94 -50.62 -6.53
C GLU A 5 -30.44 -49.30 -5.91
N PRO A 6 -30.84 -49.27 -4.62
CA PRO A 6 -31.35 -48.06 -4.02
C PRO A 6 -30.29 -46.97 -4.12
N LEU A 7 -30.66 -45.83 -4.73
CA LEU A 7 -29.80 -44.65 -4.82
C LEU A 7 -29.15 -44.40 -3.45
N PRO A 8 -27.81 -44.24 -3.37
CA PRO A 8 -27.15 -43.98 -2.10
C PRO A 8 -27.81 -42.76 -1.46
N ARG A 9 -28.24 -42.91 -0.20
CA ARG A 9 -28.88 -41.82 0.56
C ARG A 9 -27.95 -40.61 0.51
N PRO A 10 -28.48 -39.39 0.26
CA PRO A 10 -27.66 -38.19 0.22
C PRO A 10 -26.85 -38.08 1.52
N HIS A 11 -25.58 -37.70 1.40
CA HIS A 11 -24.75 -37.37 2.55
C HIS A 11 -25.42 -36.20 3.27
N THR A 12 -25.69 -36.37 4.57
CA THR A 12 -26.39 -35.40 5.43
C THR A 12 -25.53 -35.14 6.65
N VAL A 13 -25.80 -34.03 7.36
CA VAL A 13 -25.08 -33.75 8.61
C VAL A 13 -25.78 -34.47 9.77
N PRO A 14 -25.16 -35.47 10.42
CA PRO A 14 -25.83 -36.32 11.40
C PRO A 14 -26.52 -35.56 12.54
N PHE A 15 -25.85 -34.56 13.14
CA PHE A 15 -26.46 -33.81 14.25
C PHE A 15 -27.72 -33.04 13.85
N ALA A 16 -27.85 -32.62 12.59
CA ALA A 16 -29.02 -31.88 12.10
C ALA A 16 -30.16 -32.83 11.72
N ARG A 17 -29.84 -34.03 11.22
CA ARG A 17 -30.82 -35.07 10.90
C ARG A 17 -31.44 -35.69 12.15
N ASP A 18 -30.62 -35.94 13.17
CA ASP A 18 -31.00 -36.77 14.31
C ASP A 18 -31.48 -35.94 15.52
N LEU A 19 -31.99 -34.71 15.31
CA LEU A 19 -32.42 -33.81 16.39
C LEU A 19 -33.51 -34.42 17.29
N ALA A 20 -34.45 -35.18 16.69
CA ALA A 20 -35.57 -35.78 17.41
C ALA A 20 -35.15 -36.79 18.50
N GLN A 21 -33.92 -37.33 18.42
CA GLN A 21 -33.41 -38.31 19.40
C GLN A 21 -33.35 -37.75 20.83
N TYR A 22 -33.29 -36.43 20.97
CA TYR A 22 -33.21 -35.74 22.26
C TYR A 22 -34.60 -35.50 22.90
N GLY A 23 -35.68 -35.84 22.20
CA GLY A 23 -37.05 -35.84 22.73
C GLY A 23 -37.47 -34.48 23.29
N ASP A 24 -37.93 -34.48 24.54
CA ASP A 24 -38.51 -33.31 25.20
C ASP A 24 -37.49 -32.38 25.88
N ARG A 25 -36.18 -32.63 25.67
CA ARG A 25 -35.13 -31.71 26.15
C ARG A 25 -35.31 -30.35 25.49
N VAL A 26 -34.97 -29.28 26.23
CA VAL A 26 -35.02 -27.91 25.71
C VAL A 26 -33.92 -27.72 24.66
N ALA A 27 -34.29 -27.32 23.46
CA ALA A 27 -33.38 -27.02 22.36
C ALA A 27 -33.13 -25.53 22.23
N LEU A 28 -34.19 -24.71 22.26
CA LEU A 28 -34.13 -23.26 22.05
C LEU A 28 -34.84 -22.53 23.18
N ILE A 29 -34.23 -21.45 23.65
CA ILE A 29 -34.79 -20.50 24.60
C ILE A 29 -34.70 -19.12 23.92
N THR A 30 -35.85 -18.54 23.59
CA THR A 30 -35.98 -17.17 23.08
C THR A 30 -36.67 -16.30 24.16
N PRO A 31 -36.80 -14.98 23.97
CA PRO A 31 -37.58 -14.13 24.87
C PRO A 31 -39.06 -14.55 24.97
N ASP A 32 -39.61 -15.09 23.89
CA ASP A 32 -41.05 -15.35 23.75
C ASP A 32 -41.42 -16.83 23.96
N GLU A 33 -40.51 -17.78 23.67
CA GLU A 33 -40.80 -19.21 23.72
C GLU A 33 -39.62 -20.09 24.16
N GLN A 34 -39.93 -21.27 24.72
CA GLN A 34 -38.98 -22.37 24.88
C GLN A 34 -39.43 -23.54 24.04
N LEU A 35 -38.53 -24.05 23.19
CA LEU A 35 -38.81 -25.15 22.28
C LEU A 35 -38.04 -26.39 22.70
N SER A 36 -38.74 -27.52 22.72
CA SER A 36 -38.08 -28.82 22.87
C SER A 36 -37.44 -29.27 21.56
N TYR A 37 -36.53 -30.24 21.64
CA TYR A 37 -35.93 -30.88 20.47
C TYR A 37 -36.97 -31.55 19.57
N ARG A 38 -38.03 -32.13 20.15
CA ARG A 38 -39.18 -32.67 19.40
C ARG A 38 -39.85 -31.59 18.54
N VAL A 39 -40.22 -30.46 19.13
CA VAL A 39 -40.87 -29.36 18.40
C VAL A 39 -39.91 -28.74 17.38
N LEU A 40 -38.62 -28.59 17.72
CA LEU A 40 -37.61 -28.12 16.78
C LEU A 40 -37.48 -29.08 15.59
N ALA A 41 -37.42 -30.39 15.82
CA ALA A 41 -37.35 -31.40 14.77
C ALA A 41 -38.58 -31.40 13.86
N GLU A 42 -39.79 -31.19 14.42
CA GLU A 42 -41.02 -31.03 13.64
C GLU A 42 -40.96 -29.79 12.74
N ARG A 43 -40.51 -28.64 13.26
CA ARG A 43 -40.33 -27.42 12.45
C ARG A 43 -39.27 -27.64 11.36
N VAL A 44 -38.17 -28.31 11.68
CA VAL A 44 -37.11 -28.67 10.72
C VAL A 44 -37.64 -29.59 9.62
N ALA A 45 -38.42 -30.62 9.97
CA ALA A 45 -39.03 -31.53 9.00
C ALA A 45 -40.00 -30.81 8.07
N ALA A 46 -40.88 -29.95 8.60
CA ALA A 46 -41.81 -29.16 7.80
C ALA A 46 -41.08 -28.20 6.84
N THR A 47 -39.99 -27.56 7.27
CA THR A 47 -39.18 -26.73 6.37
C THR A 47 -38.40 -27.56 5.35
N ALA A 48 -37.94 -28.77 5.72
CA ALA A 48 -37.28 -29.68 4.80
C ALA A 48 -38.23 -30.17 3.68
N GLU A 49 -39.49 -30.44 3.99
CA GLU A 49 -40.52 -30.75 2.99
C GLU A 49 -40.70 -29.60 1.99
N ARG A 50 -40.70 -28.35 2.48
CA ARG A 50 -40.76 -27.14 1.62
C ARG A 50 -39.51 -26.97 0.76
N LEU A 51 -38.33 -27.36 1.26
CA LEU A 51 -37.07 -27.38 0.49
C LEU A 51 -37.02 -28.53 -0.53
N GLY A 52 -37.95 -29.48 -0.46
CA GLY A 52 -38.11 -30.55 -1.45
C GLY A 52 -37.02 -31.62 -1.41
N PRO A 53 -37.22 -32.75 -2.11
CA PRO A 53 -36.33 -33.90 -2.06
C PRO A 53 -35.09 -33.76 -2.96
N VAL A 54 -35.13 -32.83 -3.93
CA VAL A 54 -34.04 -32.59 -4.88
C VAL A 54 -33.05 -31.63 -4.24
N ARG A 55 -31.78 -32.00 -4.24
CA ARG A 55 -30.70 -31.18 -3.68
C ARG A 55 -30.57 -29.87 -4.45
N ARG A 56 -30.59 -28.75 -3.72
CA ARG A 56 -30.66 -27.38 -4.23
C ARG A 56 -29.67 -26.49 -3.48
N LEU A 57 -29.11 -25.48 -4.13
CA LEU A 57 -28.32 -24.44 -3.49
C LEU A 57 -29.24 -23.44 -2.79
N VAL A 58 -29.14 -23.34 -1.47
CA VAL A 58 -29.98 -22.48 -0.64
C VAL A 58 -29.17 -21.30 -0.14
N LEU A 59 -29.46 -20.09 -0.60
CA LEU A 59 -28.92 -18.87 0.02
C LEU A 59 -29.75 -18.54 1.26
N LEU A 60 -29.07 -18.39 2.40
CA LEU A 60 -29.70 -18.16 3.69
C LEU A 60 -29.23 -16.83 4.29
N ALA A 61 -30.17 -15.89 4.48
CA ALA A 61 -29.96 -14.66 5.24
C ALA A 61 -29.85 -14.99 6.75
N GLY A 62 -28.62 -15.23 7.21
CA GLY A 62 -28.33 -15.70 8.56
C GLY A 62 -28.50 -14.63 9.63
N ALA A 63 -29.32 -14.94 10.64
CA ALA A 63 -29.60 -14.13 11.82
C ALA A 63 -29.87 -15.05 13.02
N ASN A 64 -29.69 -14.59 14.26
CA ASN A 64 -29.93 -15.41 15.46
C ASN A 64 -31.42 -15.49 15.79
N ARG A 65 -32.20 -16.02 14.83
CA ARG A 65 -33.66 -16.15 14.87
C ARG A 65 -34.06 -17.58 14.57
N THR A 66 -35.19 -18.00 15.15
CA THR A 66 -35.67 -19.38 15.04
C THR A 66 -35.83 -19.82 13.59
N ASP A 67 -36.43 -19.00 12.73
CA ASP A 67 -36.69 -19.39 11.33
C ASP A 67 -35.41 -19.58 10.50
N ALA A 68 -34.40 -18.74 10.73
CA ALA A 68 -33.10 -18.87 10.07
C ALA A 68 -32.37 -20.14 10.53
N LEU A 69 -32.43 -20.45 11.82
CA LEU A 69 -31.85 -21.68 12.38
C LEU A 69 -32.59 -22.93 11.86
N VAL A 70 -33.92 -22.93 11.85
CA VAL A 70 -34.74 -24.02 11.34
C VAL A 70 -34.44 -24.27 9.86
N THR A 71 -34.34 -23.21 9.05
CA THR A 71 -33.99 -23.34 7.63
C THR A 71 -32.59 -23.91 7.41
N HIS A 72 -31.61 -23.46 8.21
CA HIS A 72 -30.25 -23.99 8.19
C HIS A 72 -30.21 -25.49 8.50
N LEU A 73 -30.90 -25.90 9.58
CA LEU A 73 -30.96 -27.30 10.01
C LEU A 73 -31.72 -28.16 9.00
N ALA A 74 -32.82 -27.67 8.44
CA ALA A 74 -33.58 -28.35 7.39
C ALA A 74 -32.69 -28.64 6.18
N ALA A 75 -32.01 -27.61 5.66
CA ALA A 75 -31.09 -27.75 4.54
C ALA A 75 -29.99 -28.80 4.81
N LEU A 76 -29.35 -28.75 6.00
CA LEU A 76 -28.31 -29.72 6.37
C LEU A 76 -28.86 -31.16 6.57
N SER A 77 -30.10 -31.29 7.03
CA SER A 77 -30.75 -32.58 7.30
C SER A 77 -31.17 -33.33 6.03
N THR A 78 -31.43 -32.61 4.94
CA THR A 78 -31.78 -33.18 3.62
C THR A 78 -30.69 -33.01 2.57
N GLY A 79 -29.55 -32.42 2.94
CA GLY A 79 -28.34 -32.38 2.13
C GLY A 79 -28.22 -31.18 1.18
N HIS A 80 -29.07 -30.17 1.28
CA HIS A 80 -28.95 -28.93 0.48
C HIS A 80 -27.73 -28.12 0.93
N PRO A 81 -26.80 -27.76 0.02
CA PRO A 81 -25.74 -26.82 0.33
C PRO A 81 -26.30 -25.45 0.73
N VAL A 82 -25.86 -24.95 1.89
CA VAL A 82 -26.25 -23.63 2.37
C VAL A 82 -25.19 -22.60 1.98
N LEU A 83 -25.57 -21.55 1.26
CA LEU A 83 -24.80 -20.32 1.10
C LEU A 83 -25.21 -19.34 2.20
N LEU A 84 -24.48 -19.32 3.31
CA LEU A 84 -24.85 -18.57 4.49
C LEU A 84 -24.25 -17.16 4.46
N VAL A 85 -25.11 -16.14 4.49
CA VAL A 85 -24.73 -14.73 4.33
C VAL A 85 -25.28 -13.86 5.47
N PRO A 86 -24.72 -12.67 5.74
CA PRO A 86 -25.29 -11.75 6.73
C PRO A 86 -26.69 -11.29 6.32
N GLY A 87 -27.69 -11.55 7.17
CA GLY A 87 -29.09 -11.26 6.85
C GLY A 87 -29.45 -9.76 6.88
N ASP A 88 -28.60 -8.93 7.47
CA ASP A 88 -28.73 -7.47 7.52
C ASP A 88 -28.05 -6.75 6.35
N ASN A 89 -27.46 -7.49 5.41
CA ASN A 89 -26.67 -6.94 4.31
C ASN A 89 -27.25 -7.29 2.93
N GLU A 90 -28.24 -6.50 2.50
CA GLU A 90 -28.90 -6.62 1.20
C GLU A 90 -27.93 -6.56 0.01
N SER A 91 -26.85 -5.79 0.12
CA SER A 91 -25.84 -5.71 -0.95
C SER A 91 -25.09 -7.02 -1.13
N THR A 92 -24.80 -7.72 -0.03
CA THR A 92 -24.13 -9.03 -0.04
C THR A 92 -25.08 -10.11 -0.53
N ILE A 93 -26.33 -10.10 -0.05
CA ILE A 93 -27.38 -11.01 -0.53
C ILE A 93 -27.52 -10.88 -2.04
N ARG A 94 -27.66 -9.64 -2.56
CA ARG A 94 -27.78 -9.40 -4.00
C ARG A 94 -26.54 -9.86 -4.78
N ALA A 95 -25.35 -9.44 -4.36
CA ALA A 95 -24.11 -9.79 -5.06
C ALA A 95 -23.87 -11.30 -5.14
N LEU A 96 -24.12 -12.04 -4.05
CA LEU A 96 -23.96 -13.48 -4.03
C LEU A 96 -25.12 -14.21 -4.72
N THR A 97 -26.33 -13.65 -4.72
CA THR A 97 -27.43 -14.16 -5.55
C THR A 97 -27.10 -14.04 -7.04
N GLU A 98 -26.52 -12.92 -7.47
CA GLU A 98 -26.08 -12.71 -8.86
C GLU A 98 -24.90 -13.62 -9.22
N ALA A 99 -23.92 -13.78 -8.32
CA ALA A 99 -22.72 -14.55 -8.59
C ALA A 99 -22.95 -16.07 -8.61
N TYR A 100 -23.86 -16.57 -7.77
CA TYR A 100 -24.06 -18.02 -7.57
C TYR A 100 -25.43 -18.54 -8.00
N ALA A 101 -26.37 -17.67 -8.39
CA ALA A 101 -27.71 -18.03 -8.85
C ALA A 101 -28.39 -19.13 -7.99
N PRO A 102 -28.55 -18.93 -6.67
CA PRO A 102 -29.12 -19.95 -5.78
C PRO A 102 -30.54 -20.35 -6.22
N ASP A 103 -30.89 -21.62 -6.03
CA ASP A 103 -32.20 -22.16 -6.38
C ASP A 103 -33.30 -21.65 -5.43
N VAL A 104 -32.94 -21.45 -4.17
CA VAL A 104 -33.83 -20.93 -3.12
C VAL A 104 -33.13 -19.79 -2.37
N VAL A 105 -33.84 -18.69 -2.16
CA VAL A 105 -33.39 -17.57 -1.31
C VAL A 105 -34.28 -17.50 -0.07
N ALA A 106 -33.71 -17.84 1.08
CA ALA A 106 -34.38 -17.83 2.37
C ALA A 106 -34.06 -16.55 3.15
N ARG A 107 -35.05 -15.67 3.30
CA ARG A 107 -34.89 -14.36 3.96
C ARG A 107 -36.24 -13.81 4.45
N PRO A 108 -36.27 -12.87 5.40
CA PRO A 108 -37.50 -12.17 5.74
C PRO A 108 -37.95 -11.29 4.55
N ASP A 109 -39.27 -11.17 4.37
CA ASP A 109 -39.88 -10.21 3.46
C ASP A 109 -39.89 -8.78 4.06
N ALA A 110 -40.47 -7.82 3.34
CA ALA A 110 -40.57 -6.43 3.81
C ALA A 110 -41.43 -6.26 5.07
N ALA A 111 -42.30 -7.23 5.39
CA ALA A 111 -43.10 -7.27 6.60
C ALA A 111 -42.40 -8.01 7.75
N GLY A 112 -41.17 -8.52 7.53
CA GLY A 112 -40.40 -9.30 8.50
C GLY A 112 -40.77 -10.79 8.55
N THR A 113 -41.69 -11.25 7.70
CA THR A 113 -42.14 -12.65 7.66
C THR A 113 -41.12 -13.51 6.93
N TRP A 114 -40.77 -14.67 7.48
CA TRP A 114 -39.80 -15.56 6.86
C TRP A 114 -40.32 -16.20 5.57
N ASN A 115 -39.60 -16.01 4.46
CA ASN A 115 -39.98 -16.53 3.15
C ASN A 115 -38.86 -17.40 2.53
N LEU A 116 -39.29 -18.42 1.77
CA LEU A 116 -38.44 -19.23 0.91
C LEU A 116 -38.80 -18.88 -0.54
N ASP A 117 -38.02 -17.98 -1.14
CA ASP A 117 -38.20 -17.56 -2.53
C ASP A 117 -37.59 -18.60 -3.47
N GLU A 118 -38.45 -19.42 -4.09
CA GLU A 118 -38.04 -20.42 -5.07
C GLU A 118 -37.77 -19.75 -6.42
N ARG A 119 -36.50 -19.76 -6.83
CA ARG A 119 -36.04 -19.16 -8.08
C ARG A 119 -35.97 -20.20 -9.20
N HIS A 120 -35.64 -21.44 -8.85
CA HIS A 120 -35.49 -22.55 -9.78
C HIS A 120 -36.21 -23.80 -9.23
N PRO A 121 -37.16 -24.40 -9.99
CA PRO A 121 -37.89 -25.60 -9.55
C PRO A 121 -37.03 -26.86 -9.53
N GLU A 122 -36.02 -26.91 -10.40
CA GLU A 122 -34.96 -27.92 -10.40
C GLU A 122 -33.61 -27.23 -10.12
N SER A 123 -32.63 -27.95 -9.56
CA SER A 123 -31.30 -27.38 -9.31
C SER A 123 -30.66 -26.93 -10.62
N ALA A 124 -30.32 -25.64 -10.70
CA ALA A 124 -29.55 -25.09 -11.82
C ALA A 124 -28.07 -25.54 -11.81
N HIS A 125 -27.65 -26.25 -10.75
CA HIS A 125 -26.26 -26.55 -10.43
C HIS A 125 -25.98 -28.05 -10.38
N THR A 126 -24.77 -28.43 -10.81
CA THR A 126 -24.16 -29.72 -10.44
C THR A 126 -23.45 -29.55 -9.11
N LEU A 127 -24.01 -30.12 -8.03
CA LEU A 127 -23.50 -29.93 -6.68
C LEU A 127 -22.70 -31.17 -6.24
N HIS A 128 -21.48 -31.00 -5.76
CA HIS A 128 -20.67 -32.13 -5.26
C HIS A 128 -21.37 -32.82 -4.07
N PRO A 129 -21.50 -34.16 -4.00
CA PRO A 129 -22.27 -34.85 -2.97
C PRO A 129 -21.90 -34.50 -1.52
N ASP A 130 -20.61 -34.22 -1.27
CA ASP A 130 -20.13 -33.88 0.07
C ASP A 130 -20.38 -32.43 0.50
N LEU A 131 -20.69 -31.51 -0.44
CA LEU A 131 -20.80 -30.07 -0.15
C LEU A 131 -22.00 -29.79 0.77
N ALA A 132 -21.78 -29.11 1.88
CA ALA A 132 -22.85 -28.83 2.85
C ALA A 132 -23.03 -27.34 3.13
N LEU A 133 -21.94 -26.58 3.14
CA LEU A 133 -21.96 -25.19 3.54
C LEU A 133 -20.92 -24.38 2.76
N LEU A 134 -21.32 -23.17 2.38
CA LEU A 134 -20.49 -22.16 1.76
C LEU A 134 -20.45 -20.92 2.67
N LEU A 135 -19.23 -20.47 2.99
CA LEU A 135 -19.00 -19.30 3.83
C LEU A 135 -17.96 -18.37 3.22
N SER A 136 -18.16 -17.06 3.34
CA SER A 136 -17.12 -16.07 3.01
C SER A 136 -16.02 -16.02 4.08
N THR A 137 -14.78 -15.77 3.66
CA THR A 137 -13.61 -15.62 4.57
C THR A 137 -13.49 -14.21 5.16
N SER A 138 -14.12 -13.21 4.53
CA SER A 138 -14.21 -11.83 5.02
C SER A 138 -15.66 -11.46 5.28
N GLY A 139 -16.04 -11.28 6.54
CA GLY A 139 -17.42 -10.91 6.92
C GLY A 139 -17.89 -9.52 6.48
N SER A 140 -17.29 -8.91 5.45
CA SER A 140 -17.60 -7.55 5.00
C SER A 140 -17.52 -7.29 3.49
N THR A 141 -17.17 -8.28 2.66
CA THR A 141 -17.10 -8.05 1.21
C THR A 141 -17.99 -9.03 0.50
N GLY A 142 -18.84 -8.52 -0.41
CA GLY A 142 -19.57 -9.31 -1.41
C GLY A 142 -18.62 -9.98 -2.42
N SER A 143 -17.46 -10.46 -1.94
CA SER A 143 -16.52 -11.26 -2.69
C SER A 143 -17.22 -12.54 -3.12
N PRO A 144 -17.11 -12.93 -4.40
CA PRO A 144 -17.63 -14.20 -4.85
C PRO A 144 -16.81 -15.39 -4.31
N LYS A 145 -15.68 -15.17 -3.60
CA LYS A 145 -14.86 -16.27 -3.09
C LYS A 145 -15.45 -16.87 -1.82
N LEU A 146 -15.79 -18.16 -1.87
CA LEU A 146 -16.41 -18.90 -0.77
C LEU A 146 -15.58 -20.12 -0.37
N VAL A 147 -15.61 -20.46 0.91
CA VAL A 147 -15.06 -21.70 1.47
C VAL A 147 -16.10 -22.80 1.31
N ARG A 148 -15.74 -23.90 0.63
CA ARG A 148 -16.58 -25.09 0.46
C ARG A 148 -16.36 -26.05 1.62
N LEU A 149 -17.37 -26.23 2.45
CA LEU A 149 -17.33 -27.11 3.64
C LEU A 149 -18.21 -28.33 3.43
N SER A 150 -17.71 -29.50 3.83
CA SER A 150 -18.43 -30.77 3.70
C SER A 150 -19.27 -31.13 4.91
N HIS A 151 -20.19 -32.10 4.75
CA HIS A 151 -20.94 -32.69 5.86
C HIS A 151 -20.02 -33.24 6.96
N HIS A 152 -18.95 -33.93 6.54
CA HIS A 152 -17.95 -34.48 7.46
C HIS A 152 -17.18 -33.37 8.18
N ASN A 153 -16.86 -32.26 7.50
CA ASN A 153 -16.17 -31.14 8.12
C ASN A 153 -16.98 -30.54 9.30
N LEU A 154 -18.28 -30.33 9.07
CA LEU A 154 -19.22 -29.80 10.06
C LEU A 154 -19.35 -30.73 11.27
N GLN A 155 -19.59 -32.02 11.01
CA GLN A 155 -19.75 -33.03 12.05
C GLN A 155 -18.47 -33.17 12.90
N ALA A 156 -17.31 -33.37 12.25
CA ALA A 156 -16.06 -33.60 12.94
C ALA A 156 -15.62 -32.40 13.79
N ASN A 157 -15.85 -31.16 13.31
CA ASN A 157 -15.54 -29.99 14.11
C ASN A 157 -16.47 -29.85 15.31
N ALA A 158 -17.78 -30.09 15.14
CA ALA A 158 -18.75 -30.04 16.24
C ALA A 158 -18.43 -31.08 17.33
N GLU A 159 -18.07 -32.30 16.95
CA GLU A 159 -17.65 -33.38 17.87
C GLU A 159 -16.39 -33.02 18.64
N SER A 160 -15.36 -32.54 17.93
CA SER A 160 -14.10 -32.13 18.53
C SER A 160 -14.32 -31.00 19.53
N ILE A 161 -15.13 -29.99 19.17
CA ILE A 161 -15.53 -28.89 20.05
C ILE A 161 -16.23 -29.39 21.30
N ALA A 162 -17.27 -30.21 21.13
CA ALA A 162 -18.03 -30.73 22.24
C ALA A 162 -17.15 -31.54 23.20
N ALA A 163 -16.18 -32.30 22.67
CA ALA A 163 -15.25 -33.08 23.46
C ALA A 163 -14.33 -32.21 24.33
N TYR A 164 -13.57 -31.27 23.74
CA TYR A 164 -12.58 -30.52 24.54
C TYR A 164 -13.20 -29.43 25.41
N LEU A 165 -14.37 -28.89 25.05
CA LEU A 165 -15.12 -28.00 25.94
C LEU A 165 -15.88 -28.77 27.02
N GLY A 166 -16.10 -30.07 26.85
CA GLY A 166 -16.94 -30.88 27.73
C GLY A 166 -18.41 -30.48 27.67
N ILE A 167 -18.97 -30.30 26.46
CA ILE A 167 -20.39 -29.96 26.30
C ILE A 167 -21.25 -31.19 26.58
N ASP A 168 -22.21 -31.04 27.47
CA ASP A 168 -23.21 -32.06 27.81
C ASP A 168 -24.63 -31.52 27.64
N ASP A 169 -25.62 -32.38 27.89
CA ASP A 169 -27.04 -32.09 27.70
C ASP A 169 -27.63 -31.12 28.73
N THR A 170 -26.87 -30.75 29.77
CA THR A 170 -27.27 -29.76 30.77
C THR A 170 -26.84 -28.34 30.40
N ASP A 171 -26.07 -28.20 29.32
CA ASP A 171 -25.54 -26.92 28.90
C ASP A 171 -26.55 -26.02 28.19
N ARG A 172 -26.34 -24.72 28.34
CA ARG A 172 -27.16 -23.66 27.78
C ARG A 172 -26.26 -22.55 27.24
N ALA A 173 -26.02 -22.57 25.94
CA ALA A 173 -25.09 -21.66 25.28
C ALA A 173 -25.80 -20.46 24.66
N ALA A 174 -25.32 -19.26 24.93
CA ALA A 174 -25.87 -18.05 24.32
C ALA A 174 -25.30 -17.81 22.90
N THR A 175 -26.18 -17.43 21.96
CA THR A 175 -25.77 -17.01 20.61
C THR A 175 -25.32 -15.55 20.60
N THR A 176 -24.26 -15.25 21.33
CA THR A 176 -23.65 -13.90 21.42
C THR A 176 -22.94 -13.44 20.15
N LEU A 177 -22.80 -14.35 19.18
CA LEU A 177 -22.17 -14.11 17.88
C LEU A 177 -23.16 -14.46 16.77
N PRO A 178 -23.14 -13.76 15.62
CA PRO A 178 -24.06 -14.06 14.52
C PRO A 178 -23.87 -15.47 13.96
N MET A 179 -24.97 -16.16 13.61
CA MET A 179 -24.90 -17.50 13.02
C MET A 179 -24.19 -17.53 11.66
N HIS A 180 -24.18 -16.44 10.90
CA HIS A 180 -23.48 -16.36 9.61
C HIS A 180 -21.96 -16.26 9.76
N TYR A 181 -21.47 -16.10 10.99
CA TYR A 181 -20.06 -16.16 11.31
C TYR A 181 -19.68 -17.58 11.76
N CYS A 182 -18.65 -18.18 11.14
CA CYS A 182 -18.24 -19.56 11.40
C CYS A 182 -18.03 -19.89 12.90
N TYR A 183 -17.57 -18.93 13.72
CA TYR A 183 -17.44 -19.17 15.16
C TYR A 183 -18.81 -19.23 15.86
N GLY A 184 -19.72 -18.29 15.59
CA GLY A 184 -21.09 -18.35 16.10
C GLY A 184 -21.80 -19.63 15.66
N LEU A 185 -21.63 -20.00 14.39
CA LEU A 185 -22.17 -21.25 13.85
C LEU A 185 -21.62 -22.50 14.56
N SER A 186 -20.32 -22.52 14.88
CA SER A 186 -19.71 -23.63 15.62
C SER A 186 -20.29 -23.82 17.03
N VAL A 187 -20.73 -22.74 17.68
CA VAL A 187 -21.42 -22.80 18.98
C VAL A 187 -22.77 -23.48 18.80
N ILE A 188 -23.53 -23.09 17.77
CA ILE A 188 -24.82 -23.72 17.44
C ILE A 188 -24.64 -25.21 17.19
N HIS A 189 -23.72 -25.60 16.29
CA HIS A 189 -23.53 -27.01 15.91
C HIS A 189 -23.08 -27.88 17.08
N SER A 190 -22.07 -27.45 17.84
CA SER A 190 -21.55 -28.23 18.96
C SER A 190 -22.51 -28.35 20.13
N THR A 191 -23.36 -27.33 20.37
CA THR A 191 -24.41 -27.37 21.38
C THR A 191 -25.53 -28.33 20.95
N LEU A 192 -26.04 -28.17 19.73
CA LEU A 192 -27.13 -29.00 19.24
C LEU A 192 -26.73 -30.47 19.10
N LEU A 193 -25.47 -30.74 18.74
CA LEU A 193 -24.89 -32.08 18.70
C LEU A 193 -25.02 -32.84 20.02
N ARG A 194 -25.06 -32.16 21.17
CA ARG A 194 -25.08 -32.81 22.50
C ARG A 194 -26.46 -32.82 23.16
N GLY A 195 -27.50 -32.39 22.44
CA GLY A 195 -28.83 -32.28 23.04
C GLY A 195 -28.96 -31.13 24.05
N ALA A 196 -28.05 -30.15 23.99
CA ALA A 196 -27.98 -28.99 24.88
C ALA A 196 -28.80 -27.81 24.33
N ALA A 197 -29.13 -26.83 25.18
CA ALA A 197 -29.98 -25.71 24.78
C ALA A 197 -29.19 -24.52 24.23
N LEU A 198 -29.79 -23.79 23.28
CA LEU A 198 -29.33 -22.48 22.85
C LEU A 198 -30.21 -21.39 23.47
N ILE A 199 -29.58 -20.39 24.07
CA ILE A 199 -30.22 -19.11 24.39
C ILE A 199 -30.09 -18.27 23.11
N LEU A 200 -31.12 -18.32 22.28
CA LEU A 200 -31.15 -17.73 20.95
C LEU A 200 -31.62 -16.28 21.07
N THR A 201 -30.66 -15.35 20.95
CA THR A 201 -30.89 -13.92 21.16
C THR A 201 -30.09 -13.10 20.16
N GLU A 202 -30.67 -11.96 19.76
CA GLU A 202 -30.03 -10.92 18.93
C GLU A 202 -29.51 -9.75 19.80
N ARG A 203 -29.74 -9.80 21.12
CA ARG A 203 -29.26 -8.76 22.03
C ARG A 203 -27.75 -8.80 22.20
N SER A 204 -27.15 -7.62 22.30
CA SER A 204 -25.75 -7.45 22.65
C SER A 204 -25.51 -7.76 24.13
N VAL A 205 -24.34 -8.28 24.48
CA VAL A 205 -23.90 -8.44 25.89
C VAL A 205 -23.79 -7.11 26.66
N SER A 206 -23.87 -5.97 25.97
CA SER A 206 -23.95 -4.65 26.58
C SER A 206 -25.38 -4.24 27.01
N ASP A 207 -26.40 -4.97 26.55
CA ASP A 207 -27.79 -4.75 26.92
C ASP A 207 -28.09 -5.41 28.27
N ALA A 208 -28.78 -4.70 29.17
CA ALA A 208 -29.23 -5.26 30.44
C ALA A 208 -30.21 -6.43 30.22
N GLY A 209 -31.07 -6.34 29.19
CA GLY A 209 -32.04 -7.38 28.85
C GLY A 209 -31.37 -8.70 28.46
N PHE A 210 -30.19 -8.66 27.84
CA PHE A 210 -29.41 -9.87 27.56
C PHE A 210 -29.07 -10.64 28.85
N TRP A 211 -28.65 -9.92 29.90
CA TRP A 211 -28.27 -10.56 31.17
C TRP A 211 -29.46 -11.04 31.98
N GLU A 212 -30.62 -10.40 31.84
CA GLU A 212 -31.88 -10.90 32.39
C GLU A 212 -32.27 -12.23 31.73
N GLU A 213 -32.25 -12.28 30.39
CA GLU A 213 -32.47 -13.51 29.61
C GLU A 213 -31.47 -14.60 29.98
N PHE A 214 -30.17 -14.28 30.03
CA PHE A 214 -29.11 -15.23 30.36
C PHE A 214 -29.26 -15.84 31.76
N ARG A 215 -29.61 -15.02 32.76
CA ARG A 215 -29.86 -15.49 34.14
C ARG A 215 -31.13 -16.33 34.23
N ALA A 216 -32.23 -15.87 33.65
CA ALA A 216 -33.50 -16.59 33.62
C ALA A 216 -33.34 -17.96 32.95
N ALA A 217 -32.57 -18.01 31.85
CA ALA A 217 -32.26 -19.22 31.13
C ALA A 217 -31.18 -20.09 31.80
N ARG A 218 -30.56 -19.68 32.91
CA ARG A 218 -29.44 -20.39 33.57
C ARG A 218 -28.28 -20.67 32.60
N GLY A 219 -27.85 -19.66 31.85
CA GLY A 219 -26.79 -19.80 30.84
C GLY A 219 -25.49 -20.37 31.40
N THR A 220 -24.91 -21.34 30.69
CA THR A 220 -23.69 -22.07 31.09
C THR A 220 -22.48 -21.72 30.24
N SER A 221 -22.68 -21.18 29.04
CA SER A 221 -21.61 -20.86 28.10
C SER A 221 -21.81 -19.51 27.43
N LEU A 222 -20.75 -18.72 27.42
CA LEU A 222 -20.67 -17.44 26.73
C LEU A 222 -19.55 -17.48 25.69
N ALA A 223 -19.86 -17.20 24.44
CA ALA A 223 -18.87 -17.07 23.38
C ALA A 223 -18.53 -15.60 23.13
N GLY A 224 -17.26 -15.32 22.88
CA GLY A 224 -16.80 -13.96 22.64
C GLY A 224 -15.65 -13.90 21.67
N VAL A 225 -15.63 -12.83 20.90
CA VAL A 225 -14.43 -12.35 20.21
C VAL A 225 -13.86 -11.18 21.01
N PRO A 226 -12.65 -10.66 20.71
CA PRO A 226 -12.05 -9.60 21.54
C PRO A 226 -12.99 -8.41 21.83
N TYR A 227 -13.92 -8.09 20.93
CA TYR A 227 -14.94 -7.07 21.21
C TYR A 227 -15.91 -7.42 22.31
N THR A 228 -16.40 -8.65 22.31
CA THR A 228 -17.34 -9.12 23.32
C THR A 228 -16.72 -8.85 24.69
N PHE A 229 -15.42 -9.16 24.86
CA PHE A 229 -14.68 -8.88 26.09
C PHE A 229 -14.58 -7.37 26.42
N ASP A 230 -14.43 -6.47 25.44
CA ASP A 230 -14.51 -5.03 25.70
C ASP A 230 -15.90 -4.60 26.20
N LEU A 231 -16.97 -5.20 25.65
CA LEU A 231 -18.33 -4.92 26.10
C LEU A 231 -18.58 -5.50 27.50
N LEU A 232 -18.06 -6.69 27.78
CA LEU A 232 -18.09 -7.33 29.10
C LEU A 232 -17.39 -6.47 30.16
N ASP A 233 -16.23 -5.89 29.82
CA ASP A 233 -15.50 -4.99 30.71
C ASP A 233 -16.34 -3.75 31.07
N ARG A 234 -17.02 -3.15 30.07
CA ARG A 234 -17.85 -1.95 30.27
C ARG A 234 -19.07 -2.19 31.17
N VAL A 235 -19.65 -3.39 31.12
CA VAL A 235 -20.80 -3.74 31.96
C VAL A 235 -20.41 -4.36 33.30
N GLY A 236 -19.12 -4.41 33.62
CA GLY A 236 -18.63 -4.97 34.89
C GLY A 236 -18.88 -6.47 35.02
N PHE A 237 -18.72 -7.23 33.93
CA PHE A 237 -18.98 -8.67 33.88
C PHE A 237 -18.32 -9.47 35.02
N GLU A 238 -17.07 -9.14 35.39
CA GLU A 238 -16.33 -9.83 36.46
C GLU A 238 -16.99 -9.67 37.85
N ALA A 239 -17.82 -8.65 38.05
CA ALA A 239 -18.58 -8.43 39.28
C ALA A 239 -19.99 -9.06 39.23
N MET A 240 -20.42 -9.61 38.09
CA MET A 240 -21.74 -10.20 37.96
C MET A 240 -21.83 -11.56 38.65
N GLN A 241 -22.94 -11.79 39.34
CA GLN A 241 -23.25 -13.09 39.91
C GLN A 241 -23.92 -13.98 38.85
N LEU A 242 -23.17 -14.93 38.31
CA LEU A 242 -23.61 -15.87 37.27
C LEU A 242 -23.35 -17.32 37.71
N PRO A 243 -24.13 -17.86 38.67
CA PRO A 243 -23.81 -19.12 39.34
C PRO A 243 -23.89 -20.36 38.43
N HIS A 244 -24.51 -20.24 37.26
CA HIS A 244 -24.64 -21.33 36.30
C HIS A 244 -23.58 -21.27 35.18
N LEU A 245 -22.85 -20.15 35.07
CA LEU A 245 -21.82 -20.01 34.06
C LEU A 245 -20.70 -21.00 34.34
N ARG A 246 -20.34 -21.80 33.34
CA ARG A 246 -19.25 -22.80 33.41
C ARG A 246 -18.09 -22.41 32.52
N ARG A 247 -18.36 -21.80 31.37
CA ARG A 247 -17.36 -21.55 30.33
C ARG A 247 -17.53 -20.19 29.68
N VAL A 248 -16.41 -19.52 29.49
CA VAL A 248 -16.28 -18.36 28.61
C VAL A 248 -15.29 -18.74 27.53
N THR A 249 -15.67 -18.55 26.27
CA THR A 249 -14.86 -19.02 25.13
C THR A 249 -14.46 -17.83 24.25
N GLN A 250 -13.17 -17.74 23.94
CA GLN A 250 -12.58 -16.65 23.18
C GLN A 250 -12.01 -17.19 21.86
N ALA A 251 -12.42 -16.60 20.73
CA ALA A 251 -11.80 -16.88 19.44
C ALA A 251 -11.91 -15.68 18.49
N GLY A 252 -11.53 -15.86 17.22
CA GLY A 252 -11.74 -14.87 16.16
C GLY A 252 -10.79 -13.67 16.18
N GLY A 253 -9.88 -13.58 17.15
CA GLY A 253 -8.83 -12.57 17.20
C GLY A 253 -7.91 -12.80 18.38
N ARG A 254 -6.76 -12.12 18.42
CA ARG A 254 -5.86 -12.17 19.58
C ARG A 254 -6.46 -11.32 20.70
N LEU A 255 -6.47 -11.86 21.91
CA LEU A 255 -6.68 -11.10 23.15
C LEU A 255 -5.30 -10.85 23.77
N ALA A 256 -5.09 -9.70 24.41
CA ALA A 256 -3.84 -9.39 25.07
C ALA A 256 -3.55 -10.42 26.19
N PRO A 257 -2.31 -10.91 26.35
CA PRO A 257 -2.00 -11.94 27.34
C PRO A 257 -2.43 -11.56 28.76
N GLU A 258 -2.28 -10.29 29.13
CA GLU A 258 -2.68 -9.75 30.44
C GLU A 258 -4.19 -9.86 30.64
N ARG A 259 -4.98 -9.62 29.58
CA ARG A 259 -6.44 -9.78 29.61
C ARG A 259 -6.84 -11.24 29.68
N VAL A 260 -6.15 -12.13 28.95
CA VAL A 260 -6.37 -13.58 29.04
C VAL A 260 -6.14 -14.06 30.48
N ALA A 261 -5.01 -13.68 31.08
CA ALA A 261 -4.68 -14.04 32.45
C ALA A 261 -5.70 -13.47 33.46
N ARG A 262 -6.11 -12.21 33.31
CA ARG A 262 -7.13 -11.58 34.16
C ARG A 262 -8.45 -12.33 34.11
N TYR A 263 -8.98 -12.61 32.93
CA TYR A 263 -10.23 -13.35 32.78
C TYR A 263 -10.12 -14.80 33.26
N ALA A 264 -8.99 -15.46 33.03
CA ALA A 264 -8.75 -16.81 33.55
C ALA A 264 -8.76 -16.86 35.08
N GLU A 265 -8.12 -15.89 35.75
CA GLU A 265 -8.11 -15.79 37.22
C GLU A 265 -9.50 -15.41 37.76
N SER A 266 -10.17 -14.46 37.10
CA SER A 266 -11.53 -14.05 37.47
C SER A 266 -12.52 -15.22 37.37
N GLY A 267 -12.39 -16.02 36.30
CA GLY A 267 -13.14 -17.25 36.15
C GLY A 267 -12.86 -18.29 37.21
N ARG A 268 -11.58 -18.52 37.53
CA ARG A 268 -11.18 -19.44 38.60
C ARG A 268 -11.82 -19.05 39.94
N ARG A 269 -11.84 -17.76 40.28
CA ARG A 269 -12.49 -17.25 41.51
C ARG A 269 -14.01 -17.39 41.48
N SER A 270 -14.61 -17.28 40.30
CA SER A 270 -16.07 -17.28 40.11
C SER A 270 -16.66 -18.64 39.74
N GLY A 271 -15.83 -19.67 39.57
CA GLY A 271 -16.24 -21.04 39.26
C GLY A 271 -16.45 -21.37 37.78
N TRP A 272 -15.88 -20.59 36.86
CA TRP A 272 -15.94 -20.85 35.41
C TRP A 272 -14.56 -20.83 34.73
N GLN A 273 -14.46 -21.42 33.54
CA GLN A 273 -13.21 -21.59 32.80
C GLN A 273 -13.16 -20.71 31.55
N LEU A 274 -12.00 -20.08 31.30
CA LEU A 274 -11.71 -19.38 30.06
C LEU A 274 -11.03 -20.34 29.06
N PHE A 275 -11.61 -20.48 27.87
CA PHE A 275 -10.98 -21.19 26.75
C PHE A 275 -10.56 -20.19 25.68
N VAL A 276 -9.26 -20.05 25.46
CA VAL A 276 -8.70 -19.31 24.32
C VAL A 276 -8.56 -20.27 23.15
N MET A 277 -9.04 -19.89 21.97
CA MET A 277 -9.15 -20.78 20.83
C MET A 277 -8.71 -20.09 19.54
N TYR A 278 -8.17 -20.89 18.63
CA TYR A 278 -7.65 -20.44 17.36
C TYR A 278 -8.24 -21.26 16.21
N GLY A 279 -8.54 -20.59 15.10
CA GLY A 279 -9.07 -21.25 13.91
C GLY A 279 -9.49 -20.29 12.81
N GLN A 280 -9.89 -20.86 11.69
CA GLN A 280 -10.19 -20.19 10.42
C GLN A 280 -11.44 -20.80 9.78
N THR A 281 -12.09 -20.08 8.88
CA THR A 281 -13.31 -20.57 8.19
C THR A 281 -12.98 -21.83 7.36
N GLU A 282 -11.80 -21.85 6.77
CA GLU A 282 -11.19 -22.90 5.96
C GLU A 282 -10.97 -24.22 6.72
N ALA A 283 -11.02 -24.18 8.05
CA ALA A 283 -10.97 -25.36 8.92
C ALA A 283 -12.24 -25.47 9.77
N THR A 284 -13.38 -25.01 9.24
CA THR A 284 -14.68 -25.13 9.91
C THR A 284 -14.64 -24.53 11.32
N ALA A 285 -14.11 -23.32 11.44
CA ALA A 285 -14.01 -22.49 12.64
C ALA A 285 -12.86 -22.76 13.62
N ARG A 286 -12.63 -23.99 14.13
CA ARG A 286 -11.65 -24.22 15.23
C ARG A 286 -10.56 -25.23 14.86
N MET A 287 -9.31 -24.90 15.18
CA MET A 287 -8.11 -25.72 14.91
C MET A 287 -7.27 -25.97 16.16
N ALA A 288 -7.33 -25.06 17.15
CA ALA A 288 -6.63 -25.21 18.42
C ALA A 288 -7.37 -24.56 19.58
N TYR A 289 -7.01 -24.99 20.78
CA TYR A 289 -7.45 -24.41 22.04
C TYR A 289 -6.33 -24.46 23.07
N LEU A 290 -6.27 -23.44 23.93
CA LEU A 290 -5.46 -23.43 25.13
C LEU A 290 -6.25 -24.15 26.23
N PRO A 291 -5.74 -25.25 26.80
CA PRO A 291 -6.34 -25.87 27.97
C PRO A 291 -6.58 -24.82 29.06
N PRO A 292 -7.78 -24.76 29.66
CA PRO A 292 -8.19 -23.61 30.47
C PRO A 292 -7.35 -23.42 31.74
N HIS A 293 -6.76 -24.49 32.27
CA HIS A 293 -5.86 -24.41 33.42
C HIS A 293 -4.56 -23.66 33.08
N LEU A 294 -4.11 -23.68 31.83
CA LEU A 294 -2.93 -22.96 31.34
C LEU A 294 -3.22 -21.53 30.94
N ALA A 295 -4.49 -21.09 30.87
CA ALA A 295 -4.85 -19.76 30.37
C ALA A 295 -4.23 -18.62 31.20
N ALA A 296 -4.05 -18.81 32.51
CA ALA A 296 -3.38 -17.83 33.37
C ALA A 296 -1.85 -17.91 33.30
N GLU A 297 -1.29 -19.08 33.00
CA GLU A 297 0.15 -19.35 33.05
C GLU A 297 0.85 -19.14 31.71
N ARG A 298 0.15 -19.44 30.61
CA ARG A 298 0.62 -19.34 29.21
C ARG A 298 -0.36 -18.53 28.34
N PRO A 299 -0.71 -17.30 28.75
CA PRO A 299 -1.71 -16.50 28.07
C PRO A 299 -1.32 -16.07 26.63
N GLU A 300 -0.06 -16.24 26.24
CA GLU A 300 0.46 -15.93 24.91
C GLU A 300 0.16 -17.03 23.88
N ALA A 301 -0.16 -18.25 24.34
CA ALA A 301 -0.32 -19.41 23.49
C ALA A 301 -1.72 -19.52 22.90
N VAL A 302 -1.80 -20.02 21.66
CA VAL A 302 -3.06 -20.53 21.09
C VAL A 302 -3.33 -21.98 21.49
N GLY A 303 -2.36 -22.60 22.18
CA GLY A 303 -2.51 -23.89 22.83
C GLY A 303 -2.12 -25.06 21.95
N VAL A 304 -2.96 -26.09 21.95
CA VAL A 304 -2.74 -27.37 21.26
C VAL A 304 -3.77 -27.58 20.15
N PRO A 305 -3.47 -28.39 19.12
CA PRO A 305 -4.47 -28.78 18.12
C PRO A 305 -5.72 -29.36 18.77
N ILE A 306 -6.89 -29.11 18.18
CA ILE A 306 -8.14 -29.76 18.60
C ILE A 306 -8.05 -31.30 18.43
N PRO A 307 -8.83 -32.08 19.19
CA PRO A 307 -8.92 -33.53 18.97
C PRO A 307 -9.16 -33.89 17.50
N GLY A 308 -8.34 -34.79 16.95
CA GLY A 308 -8.37 -35.19 15.53
C GLY A 308 -7.61 -34.26 14.57
N GLY A 309 -7.11 -33.11 15.04
CA GLY A 309 -6.27 -32.19 14.28
C GLY A 309 -4.77 -32.32 14.62
N SER A 310 -3.91 -31.83 13.72
CA SER A 310 -2.48 -31.74 13.94
C SER A 310 -1.89 -30.45 13.37
N PHE A 311 -0.77 -30.01 13.96
CA PHE A 311 0.00 -28.87 13.51
C PHE A 311 1.40 -29.28 13.11
N ARG A 312 1.90 -28.66 12.04
CA ARG A 312 3.29 -28.73 11.61
C ARG A 312 3.79 -27.33 11.31
N LEU A 313 5.05 -27.05 11.64
CA LEU A 313 5.72 -25.81 11.26
C LEU A 313 6.52 -26.06 9.98
N GLN A 314 6.18 -25.35 8.92
CA GLN A 314 6.96 -25.33 7.70
C GLN A 314 7.96 -24.16 7.74
N PRO A 315 9.25 -24.37 7.46
CA PRO A 315 10.25 -23.29 7.49
C PRO A 315 9.83 -22.07 6.67
N ALA A 316 10.05 -20.87 7.22
CA ALA A 316 9.72 -19.61 6.58
C ALA A 316 10.96 -18.73 6.42
N ASP A 317 11.19 -18.21 5.21
CA ASP A 317 12.37 -17.39 4.90
C ASP A 317 12.45 -16.12 5.77
N GLY A 318 13.66 -15.84 6.27
CA GLY A 318 13.94 -14.63 7.05
C GLY A 318 13.53 -14.70 8.53
N HIS A 319 13.20 -15.87 9.05
CA HIS A 319 12.92 -16.10 10.48
C HIS A 319 13.90 -17.14 11.07
N GLY A 320 14.05 -17.13 12.40
CA GLY A 320 14.87 -18.11 13.10
C GLY A 320 14.35 -19.54 12.92
N PRO A 321 15.18 -20.58 13.17
CA PRO A 321 14.84 -21.97 12.89
C PRO A 321 13.58 -22.47 13.62
N ASP A 322 13.22 -21.84 14.73
CA ASP A 322 12.08 -22.24 15.59
C ASP A 322 10.75 -21.62 15.15
N VAL A 323 10.75 -20.76 14.13
CA VAL A 323 9.57 -20.06 13.60
C VAL A 323 9.29 -20.54 12.19
N GLY A 324 8.06 -21.00 11.96
CA GLY A 324 7.61 -21.47 10.66
C GLY A 324 6.16 -21.08 10.37
N GLU A 325 5.74 -21.28 9.13
CA GLU A 325 4.33 -21.26 8.78
C GLU A 325 3.61 -22.41 9.48
N LEU A 326 2.51 -22.09 10.16
CA LEU A 326 1.64 -23.08 10.75
C LEU A 326 0.80 -23.74 9.65
N VAL A 327 0.99 -25.03 9.46
CA VAL A 327 0.17 -25.88 8.59
C VAL A 327 -0.71 -26.76 9.45
N TYR A 328 -2.01 -26.76 9.17
CA TYR A 328 -3.02 -27.53 9.91
C TYR A 328 -3.57 -28.68 9.07
N SER A 329 -3.71 -29.84 9.70
CA SER A 329 -4.31 -31.02 9.08
C SER A 329 -5.38 -31.58 10.02
N GLY A 330 -6.54 -31.93 9.47
CA GLY A 330 -7.64 -32.46 10.27
C GLY A 330 -8.91 -32.71 9.45
N PRO A 331 -9.86 -33.49 9.98
CA PRO A 331 -11.11 -33.84 9.28
C PRO A 331 -12.02 -32.64 8.98
N ASN A 332 -11.81 -31.53 9.68
CA ASN A 332 -12.53 -30.26 9.53
C ASN A 332 -11.94 -29.30 8.47
N VAL A 333 -10.86 -29.69 7.78
CA VAL A 333 -10.30 -28.90 6.66
C VAL A 333 -11.26 -28.91 5.47
N MET A 334 -11.55 -27.72 4.93
CA MET A 334 -12.45 -27.48 3.80
C MET A 334 -12.20 -28.38 2.60
N LEU A 335 -13.20 -28.53 1.73
CA LEU A 335 -13.02 -29.15 0.42
C LEU A 335 -12.10 -28.28 -0.46
N GLY A 336 -12.28 -26.96 -0.42
CA GLY A 336 -11.52 -25.99 -1.21
C GLY A 336 -12.28 -24.68 -1.32
N TYR A 337 -11.84 -23.80 -2.23
CA TYR A 337 -12.58 -22.57 -2.54
C TYR A 337 -13.56 -22.76 -3.68
N ALA A 338 -14.59 -21.93 -3.73
CA ALA A 338 -15.40 -21.61 -4.90
C ALA A 338 -15.17 -20.15 -5.25
N GLU A 339 -14.91 -19.86 -6.52
CA GLU A 339 -14.83 -18.51 -7.09
C GLU A 339 -15.92 -18.31 -8.17
N SER A 340 -16.52 -19.40 -8.66
CA SER A 340 -17.69 -19.41 -9.53
C SER A 340 -18.66 -20.58 -9.23
N THR A 341 -19.81 -20.62 -9.91
CA THR A 341 -20.78 -21.73 -9.83
C THR A 341 -20.19 -23.08 -10.26
N ASP A 342 -19.23 -23.09 -11.18
CA ASP A 342 -18.62 -24.32 -11.69
C ASP A 342 -17.82 -25.05 -10.59
N ASP A 343 -17.31 -24.31 -9.60
CA ASP A 343 -16.55 -24.87 -8.50
C ASP A 343 -17.41 -25.65 -7.48
N LEU A 344 -18.74 -25.51 -7.54
CA LEU A 344 -19.67 -26.21 -6.65
C LEU A 344 -19.69 -27.72 -6.87
N CYS A 345 -19.32 -28.18 -8.08
CA CYS A 345 -19.25 -29.59 -8.43
C CYS A 345 -17.94 -30.26 -8.00
N LEU A 346 -16.91 -29.47 -7.65
CA LEU A 346 -15.58 -29.99 -7.38
C LEU A 346 -15.54 -30.82 -6.10
N GLY A 347 -14.73 -31.87 -6.09
CA GLY A 347 -14.39 -32.59 -4.87
C GLY A 347 -13.41 -31.81 -3.97
N ARG A 348 -12.75 -32.56 -3.09
CA ARG A 348 -11.67 -32.04 -2.23
C ARG A 348 -10.47 -31.65 -3.08
N THR A 349 -10.11 -30.37 -3.04
CA THR A 349 -8.89 -29.79 -3.62
C THR A 349 -7.88 -29.38 -2.55
N VAL A 350 -8.28 -29.34 -1.27
CA VAL A 350 -7.42 -29.02 -0.13
C VAL A 350 -7.43 -30.15 0.91
N THR A 351 -6.23 -30.66 1.22
CA THR A 351 -6.01 -31.74 2.20
C THR A 351 -5.43 -31.21 3.52
N GLU A 352 -4.49 -30.28 3.42
CA GLU A 352 -3.89 -29.58 4.55
C GLU A 352 -4.06 -28.06 4.33
N LEU A 353 -4.30 -27.34 5.42
CA LEU A 353 -4.48 -25.91 5.41
C LEU A 353 -3.17 -25.21 5.76
N HIS A 354 -2.56 -24.58 4.76
CA HIS A 354 -1.54 -23.57 4.97
C HIS A 354 -2.23 -22.31 5.53
N THR A 355 -2.11 -22.09 6.84
CA THR A 355 -2.89 -21.06 7.53
C THR A 355 -2.47 -19.63 7.17
N GLY A 356 -1.26 -19.48 6.60
CA GLY A 356 -0.61 -18.20 6.41
C GLY A 356 -0.17 -17.53 7.71
N ASP A 357 -0.33 -18.17 8.87
CA ASP A 357 0.08 -17.67 10.18
C ASP A 357 1.48 -18.20 10.52
N LEU A 358 2.35 -17.34 11.07
CA LEU A 358 3.66 -17.74 11.57
C LEU A 358 3.53 -18.13 13.03
N ALA A 359 4.09 -19.28 13.38
CA ALA A 359 4.03 -19.81 14.73
C ALA A 359 5.39 -20.36 15.15
N ARG A 360 5.56 -20.47 16.47
CA ARG A 360 6.61 -21.27 17.09
C ARG A 360 5.99 -22.29 18.03
N ARG A 361 6.68 -23.40 18.21
CA ARG A 361 6.32 -24.41 19.21
C ARG A 361 7.23 -24.24 20.41
N THR A 362 6.61 -24.10 21.57
CA THR A 362 7.29 -23.91 22.86
C THR A 362 7.80 -25.25 23.41
N PRO A 363 8.76 -25.25 24.35
CA PRO A 363 9.31 -26.49 24.92
C PRO A 363 8.26 -27.38 25.61
N ASP A 364 7.22 -26.78 26.18
CA ASP A 364 6.06 -27.45 26.77
C ASP A 364 5.02 -27.92 25.74
N GLY A 365 5.31 -27.76 24.45
CA GLY A 365 4.53 -28.30 23.35
C GLY A 365 3.36 -27.44 22.89
N LEU A 366 3.16 -26.25 23.47
CA LEU A 366 2.14 -25.28 23.05
C LEU A 366 2.59 -24.49 21.83
N TYR A 367 1.62 -24.05 21.02
CA TYR A 367 1.86 -23.19 19.87
C TYR A 367 1.54 -21.75 20.20
N GLU A 368 2.42 -20.85 19.75
CA GLU A 368 2.26 -19.40 19.87
C GLU A 368 2.26 -18.81 18.45
N ILE A 369 1.24 -17.99 18.14
CA ILE A 369 1.20 -17.25 16.88
C ILE A 369 2.07 -15.99 17.03
N VAL A 370 3.15 -15.93 16.25
CA VAL A 370 4.16 -14.85 16.32
C VAL A 370 4.03 -13.85 15.17
N GLY A 371 3.10 -14.07 14.23
CA GLY A 371 2.77 -13.15 13.15
C GLY A 371 1.96 -13.83 12.05
N ARG A 372 1.84 -13.20 10.89
CA ARG A 372 1.25 -13.83 9.68
C ARG A 372 2.09 -13.58 8.45
N ARG A 373 2.30 -14.59 7.59
CA ARG A 373 2.96 -14.46 6.28
C ARG A 373 2.34 -13.35 5.43
N SER A 374 1.01 -13.28 5.39
CA SER A 374 0.25 -12.40 4.50
C SER A 374 -0.14 -11.03 5.10
N ARG A 375 -0.05 -10.84 6.42
CA ARG A 375 -0.41 -9.56 7.07
C ARG A 375 0.76 -8.65 7.39
N PHE A 376 1.97 -9.01 6.96
CA PHE A 376 2.99 -8.00 6.89
C PHE A 376 2.58 -6.97 5.86
N ALA A 377 2.20 -5.81 6.35
CA ALA A 377 2.03 -4.67 5.51
C ALA A 377 3.42 -4.23 5.08
N LYS A 378 3.70 -4.32 3.78
CA LYS A 378 4.89 -3.75 3.19
C LYS A 378 4.67 -2.25 3.05
N ILE A 379 4.80 -1.54 4.15
CA ILE A 379 4.64 -0.09 4.21
C ILE A 379 6.02 0.51 3.97
N LEU A 380 6.19 1.21 2.84
CA LEU A 380 7.47 1.80 2.44
C LEU A 380 8.63 0.77 2.37
N GLY A 381 8.31 -0.47 2.00
CA GLY A 381 9.28 -1.57 1.91
C GLY A 381 9.69 -2.18 3.24
N LEU A 382 9.22 -1.62 4.38
CA LEU A 382 9.37 -2.22 5.70
C LEU A 382 8.26 -3.25 5.91
N ARG A 383 8.65 -4.43 6.37
CA ARG A 383 7.76 -5.55 6.62
C ARG A 383 7.17 -5.36 8.03
N ILE A 384 6.09 -4.60 8.12
CA ILE A 384 5.46 -4.23 9.40
C ILE A 384 4.38 -5.23 9.75
N ASP A 385 4.44 -5.81 10.94
CA ASP A 385 3.35 -6.61 11.50
C ASP A 385 2.39 -5.69 12.27
N PRO A 386 1.17 -5.42 11.75
CA PRO A 386 0.21 -4.58 12.45
C PRO A 386 -0.15 -5.11 13.84
N GLN A 387 -0.10 -6.43 14.08
CA GLN A 387 -0.36 -7.01 15.40
C GLN A 387 0.76 -6.71 16.38
N ARG A 388 2.01 -6.57 15.91
CA ARG A 388 3.12 -6.12 16.77
C ARG A 388 2.92 -4.67 17.19
N VAL A 389 2.38 -3.83 16.31
CA VAL A 389 2.04 -2.44 16.64
C VAL A 389 0.89 -2.37 17.64
N GLU A 390 -0.14 -3.18 17.47
CA GLU A 390 -1.25 -3.29 18.43
C GLU A 390 -0.74 -3.70 19.81
N ALA A 391 0.11 -4.72 19.89
CA ALA A 391 0.70 -5.17 21.16
C ALA A 391 1.55 -4.07 21.83
N LEU A 392 2.37 -3.34 21.06
CA LEU A 392 3.15 -2.22 21.56
C LEU A 392 2.27 -1.10 22.15
N LEU A 393 1.17 -0.77 21.47
CA LEU A 393 0.26 0.27 21.96
C LEU A 393 -0.46 -0.17 23.23
N GLU A 394 -0.84 -1.44 23.31
CA GLU A 394 -1.47 -2.03 24.50
C GLU A 394 -0.53 -1.98 25.72
N GLU A 395 0.78 -2.25 25.54
CA GLU A 395 1.81 -2.09 26.59
C GLU A 395 1.90 -0.65 27.13
N GLN A 396 1.48 0.33 26.34
CA GLN A 396 1.45 1.76 26.71
C GLN A 396 0.05 2.21 27.16
N GLY A 397 -0.87 1.27 27.38
CA GLY A 397 -2.24 1.52 27.85
C GLY A 397 -3.20 2.01 26.76
N VAL A 398 -2.83 1.90 25.48
CA VAL A 398 -3.63 2.36 24.34
C VAL A 398 -4.15 1.17 23.54
N THR A 399 -5.44 0.86 23.68
CA THR A 399 -6.07 -0.16 22.83
C THR A 399 -6.27 0.37 21.42
N ALA A 400 -5.75 -0.33 20.41
CA ALA A 400 -5.82 0.09 19.02
C ALA A 400 -6.04 -1.07 18.05
N TYR A 401 -6.59 -0.77 16.87
CA TYR A 401 -6.53 -1.65 15.70
C TYR A 401 -5.65 -1.05 14.63
N CYS A 402 -4.73 -1.87 14.15
CA CYS A 402 -3.76 -1.50 13.14
C CYS A 402 -4.04 -2.29 11.86
N ALA A 403 -4.13 -1.58 10.75
CA ALA A 403 -4.25 -2.14 9.43
C ALA A 403 -3.22 -1.48 8.52
N GLY A 404 -2.37 -2.26 7.85
CA GLY A 404 -1.46 -1.66 6.88
C GLY A 404 -1.97 -1.76 5.45
N ASP A 405 -1.93 -0.65 4.72
CA ASP A 405 -2.06 -0.62 3.26
C ASP A 405 -0.67 -0.59 2.58
N GLU A 406 -0.60 -0.43 1.25
CA GLU A 406 0.69 -0.36 0.54
C GLU A 406 1.49 0.93 0.86
N GLU A 407 0.87 1.97 1.41
CA GLU A 407 1.41 3.32 1.58
C GLU A 407 1.60 3.76 3.04
N ALA A 408 0.77 3.25 3.97
CA ALA A 408 0.70 3.67 5.37
C ALA A 408 0.09 2.60 6.30
N LEU A 409 0.45 2.71 7.58
CA LEU A 409 -0.16 2.04 8.70
C LEU A 409 -1.36 2.86 9.20
N ALA A 410 -2.57 2.36 9.02
CA ALA A 410 -3.78 2.89 9.62
C ALA A 410 -3.91 2.38 11.07
N VAL A 411 -4.14 3.28 12.01
CA VAL A 411 -4.23 3.02 13.45
C VAL A 411 -5.48 3.72 13.98
N ALA A 412 -6.50 2.96 14.34
CA ALA A 412 -7.62 3.47 15.13
C ALA A 412 -7.31 3.19 16.59
N ALA A 413 -7.29 4.21 17.45
CA ALA A 413 -6.93 4.08 18.86
C ALA A 413 -8.04 4.57 19.78
N LEU A 414 -8.22 3.89 20.91
CA LEU A 414 -9.07 4.33 22.02
C LEU A 414 -8.18 5.14 22.98
N ALA A 415 -8.30 6.46 22.95
CA ALA A 415 -7.50 7.39 23.75
C ALA A 415 -8.24 8.73 23.90
N ASP A 416 -7.67 9.68 24.65
CA ASP A 416 -8.21 11.03 24.74
C ASP A 416 -7.92 11.84 23.46
N ALA A 417 -8.81 12.79 23.12
CA ALA A 417 -8.65 13.65 21.96
C ALA A 417 -7.32 14.43 22.03
N GLY A 418 -6.53 14.39 20.94
CA GLY A 418 -5.21 15.04 20.87
C GLY A 418 -4.02 14.09 21.14
N GLU A 419 -4.26 12.85 21.55
CA GLU A 419 -3.18 11.85 21.71
C GLU A 419 -2.67 11.27 20.36
N GLU A 420 -3.27 11.63 19.21
CA GLU A 420 -2.83 11.12 17.90
C GLU A 420 -1.33 11.34 17.65
N ALA A 421 -0.80 12.50 18.07
CA ALA A 421 0.61 12.85 17.86
C ALA A 421 1.55 12.06 18.78
N ARG A 422 1.09 11.63 19.95
CA ARG A 422 1.84 10.79 20.88
C ARG A 422 1.90 9.36 20.37
N ILE A 423 0.73 8.78 20.06
CA ILE A 423 0.59 7.42 19.52
C ILE A 423 1.39 7.27 18.24
N ARG A 424 1.32 8.26 17.34
CA ARG A 424 2.08 8.26 16.08
C ARG A 424 3.59 8.28 16.28
N ARG A 425 4.09 9.04 17.28
CA ARG A 425 5.52 9.09 17.61
C ARG A 425 6.01 7.78 18.21
N LEU A 426 5.23 7.19 19.10
CA LEU A 426 5.53 5.90 19.71
C LEU A 426 5.68 4.80 18.65
N ILE A 427 4.71 4.71 17.73
CA ILE A 427 4.75 3.73 16.63
C ILE A 427 5.92 4.01 15.68
N ALA A 428 6.20 5.29 15.39
CA ALA A 428 7.30 5.68 14.52
C ALA A 428 8.67 5.28 15.08
N GLN A 429 8.87 5.46 16.39
CA GLN A 429 10.11 5.11 17.10
C GLN A 429 10.35 3.60 17.11
N GLU A 430 9.31 2.83 17.47
CA GLU A 430 9.43 1.39 17.68
C GLU A 430 9.41 0.57 16.37
N CYS A 431 8.66 1.03 15.37
CA CYS A 431 8.51 0.30 14.11
C CYS A 431 9.45 0.80 13.00
N GLY A 432 10.24 1.86 13.25
CA GLY A 432 11.10 2.50 12.26
C GLY A 432 10.35 3.10 11.08
N LEU A 433 9.02 3.27 11.21
CA LEU A 433 8.15 3.88 10.21
C LEU A 433 8.22 5.41 10.32
N PRO A 434 8.31 6.16 9.22
CA PRO A 434 8.12 7.60 9.25
C PRO A 434 6.73 7.97 9.80
N SER A 435 6.62 9.03 10.62
CA SER A 435 5.33 9.48 11.17
C SER A 435 4.25 9.72 10.10
N ARG A 436 4.64 10.11 8.88
CA ARG A 436 3.74 10.28 7.73
C ARG A 436 3.14 8.97 7.19
N ALA A 437 3.81 7.85 7.43
CA ALA A 437 3.36 6.50 7.08
C ALA A 437 2.52 5.88 8.20
N ILE A 438 2.14 6.65 9.23
CA ILE A 438 1.32 6.19 10.35
C ILE A 438 0.14 7.16 10.47
N ARG A 439 -1.06 6.69 10.12
CA ARG A 439 -2.31 7.44 10.22
C ARG A 439 -3.01 7.03 11.51
N VAL A 440 -2.97 7.90 12.51
CA VAL A 440 -3.67 7.66 13.79
C VAL A 440 -4.97 8.44 13.81
N ARG A 441 -6.06 7.76 14.16
CA ARG A 441 -7.34 8.38 14.49
C ARG A 441 -7.76 7.92 15.88
N VAL A 442 -7.97 8.87 16.79
CA VAL A 442 -8.57 8.57 18.08
C VAL A 442 -10.08 8.49 17.93
N LEU A 443 -10.69 7.46 18.51
CA LEU A 443 -12.13 7.19 18.44
C LEU A 443 -12.66 6.83 19.83
N ASP A 444 -13.89 7.23 20.14
CA ASP A 444 -14.59 6.84 21.38
C ASP A 444 -14.94 5.34 21.41
N ARG A 445 -14.98 4.71 20.23
CA ARG A 445 -15.21 3.27 20.06
C ARG A 445 -14.49 2.78 18.81
N LEU A 446 -13.73 1.69 18.95
CA LEU A 446 -13.03 1.10 17.82
C LEU A 446 -13.99 0.35 16.86
N PRO A 447 -13.78 0.46 15.54
CA PRO A 447 -14.66 -0.11 14.52
C PRO A 447 -14.52 -1.64 14.45
N ARG A 448 -15.66 -2.32 14.41
CA ARG A 448 -15.74 -3.78 14.49
C ARG A 448 -16.87 -4.30 13.61
N LEU A 449 -16.67 -5.50 13.08
CA LEU A 449 -17.68 -6.20 12.29
C LEU A 449 -18.83 -6.62 13.18
N THR A 450 -19.98 -6.96 12.58
CA THR A 450 -21.11 -7.61 13.27
C THR A 450 -20.69 -8.89 13.99
N THR A 451 -19.64 -9.55 13.50
CA THR A 451 -18.98 -10.72 14.11
C THR A 451 -18.17 -10.41 15.37
N GLY A 452 -18.02 -9.12 15.73
CA GLY A 452 -17.20 -8.55 16.80
C GLY A 452 -15.68 -8.58 16.55
N LYS A 453 -15.23 -9.07 15.40
CA LYS A 453 -13.82 -8.92 14.99
C LYS A 453 -13.48 -7.46 14.71
N PRO A 454 -12.22 -7.02 14.92
CA PRO A 454 -11.75 -5.74 14.41
C PRO A 454 -12.10 -5.56 12.93
N ASP A 455 -12.77 -4.47 12.59
CA ASP A 455 -13.08 -4.15 11.20
C ASP A 455 -11.92 -3.34 10.62
N TYR A 456 -10.88 -4.04 10.19
CA TYR A 456 -9.71 -3.41 9.59
C TYR A 456 -10.04 -2.61 8.32
N GLN A 457 -11.14 -2.91 7.64
CA GLN A 457 -11.59 -2.13 6.49
C GLN A 457 -12.16 -0.79 6.95
N ALA A 458 -13.00 -0.79 7.98
CA ALA A 458 -13.46 0.43 8.63
C ALA A 458 -12.31 1.19 9.31
N VAL A 459 -11.32 0.54 9.92
CA VAL A 459 -10.09 1.19 10.42
C VAL A 459 -9.42 1.96 9.27
N ARG A 460 -9.20 1.31 8.12
CA ARG A 460 -8.64 1.97 6.93
C ARG A 460 -9.52 3.12 6.43
N GLN A 461 -10.85 3.01 6.52
CA GLN A 461 -11.77 4.04 6.08
C GLN A 461 -11.87 5.23 7.04
N LEU A 462 -11.83 4.99 8.36
CA LEU A 462 -11.95 6.01 9.40
C LEU A 462 -10.64 6.77 9.64
N THR A 463 -9.50 6.10 9.41
CA THR A 463 -8.17 6.73 9.43
C THR A 463 -7.79 7.33 8.09
N ARG A 464 -8.58 7.10 7.04
CA ARG A 464 -8.53 7.95 5.85
C ARG A 464 -8.99 9.34 6.27
N PRO A 465 -8.28 10.40 5.85
CA PRO A 465 -8.76 11.75 6.07
C PRO A 465 -10.19 11.88 5.50
N ALA A 466 -11.06 12.56 6.25
CA ALA A 466 -12.44 12.77 5.84
C ALA A 466 -12.48 13.37 4.42
N GLN A 467 -13.29 12.77 3.54
CA GLN A 467 -13.78 13.50 2.38
C GLN A 467 -14.70 14.60 2.91
N GLU A 468 -14.15 15.78 3.17
CA GLU A 468 -14.95 17.00 3.01
C GLU A 468 -15.40 17.06 1.55
N GLU A 469 -16.64 17.54 1.35
CA GLU A 469 -17.38 17.64 0.09
C GLU A 469 -16.47 17.85 -1.13
N PRO A 470 -16.76 17.19 -2.27
CA PRO A 470 -15.81 17.12 -3.37
C PRO A 470 -15.40 18.54 -3.77
N PRO A 471 -14.15 18.97 -3.51
CA PRO A 471 -13.66 20.14 -4.18
C PRO A 471 -13.61 19.75 -5.65
N ASP A 472 -14.11 20.68 -6.47
CA ASP A 472 -13.98 20.80 -7.93
C ASP A 472 -12.80 19.98 -8.50
N PRO A 473 -12.89 19.34 -9.69
CA PRO A 473 -11.82 18.50 -10.24
C PRO A 473 -10.60 19.37 -10.60
N GLY A 474 -9.83 19.71 -9.56
CA GLY A 474 -8.74 20.66 -9.52
C GLY A 474 -7.63 20.01 -8.70
N VAL A 475 -6.73 19.39 -9.45
CA VAL A 475 -5.54 18.62 -9.09
C VAL A 475 -4.88 18.90 -7.72
N ASP A 476 -4.57 17.79 -7.02
CA ASP A 476 -3.82 17.77 -5.76
C ASP A 476 -2.33 18.09 -5.96
N LEU A 477 -2.01 19.38 -5.93
CA LEU A 477 -0.63 19.89 -5.98
C LEU A 477 0.21 19.46 -4.77
N LEU A 478 -0.37 19.23 -3.60
CA LEU A 478 0.40 18.83 -2.41
C LEU A 478 0.97 17.43 -2.60
N ARG A 479 0.15 16.50 -3.10
CA ARG A 479 0.59 15.15 -3.44
C ARG A 479 1.64 15.15 -4.53
N LEU A 480 1.48 15.99 -5.56
CA LEU A 480 2.47 16.11 -6.63
C LEU A 480 3.84 16.60 -6.11
N TYR A 481 3.83 17.59 -5.21
CA TYR A 481 5.02 18.09 -4.55
C TYR A 481 5.68 17.05 -3.63
N ALA A 482 4.88 16.32 -2.86
CA ALA A 482 5.37 15.26 -1.98
C ALA A 482 5.96 14.07 -2.77
N GLU A 483 5.37 13.71 -3.91
CA GLU A 483 5.80 12.58 -4.74
C GLU A 483 7.16 12.83 -5.43
N ILE A 484 7.35 14.03 -5.99
CA ILE A 484 8.54 14.32 -6.79
C ILE A 484 9.73 14.79 -5.92
N LEU A 485 9.46 15.53 -4.84
CA LEU A 485 10.52 16.09 -3.99
C LEU A 485 10.89 15.20 -2.78
N ASP A 486 10.10 14.14 -2.52
CA ASP A 486 10.24 13.27 -1.34
C ASP A 486 10.37 14.08 -0.04
N ALA A 487 9.54 15.12 0.08
CA ALA A 487 9.53 16.07 1.19
C ALA A 487 8.08 16.29 1.65
N ASP A 488 7.91 16.58 2.94
CA ASP A 488 6.60 16.91 3.51
C ASP A 488 6.16 18.28 2.99
N ALA A 489 5.38 18.27 1.91
CA ALA A 489 4.86 19.46 1.28
C ALA A 489 3.63 19.99 2.03
N ALA A 490 3.70 21.23 2.48
CA ALA A 490 2.57 21.99 3.03
C ALA A 490 2.14 23.09 2.06
N GLU A 491 0.97 23.69 2.27
CA GLU A 491 0.43 24.72 1.38
C GLU A 491 1.33 25.95 1.21
N ASP A 492 2.11 26.28 2.24
CA ASP A 492 3.10 27.36 2.25
C ASP A 492 4.49 26.93 1.70
N SER A 493 4.64 25.65 1.35
CA SER A 493 5.88 25.16 0.74
C SER A 493 5.96 25.57 -0.72
N SER A 494 7.17 25.96 -1.14
CA SER A 494 7.58 26.08 -2.55
C SER A 494 8.56 24.98 -2.93
N PHE A 495 8.76 24.76 -4.24
CA PHE A 495 9.72 23.77 -4.77
C PHE A 495 11.11 23.97 -4.17
N VAL A 496 11.50 25.24 -4.06
CA VAL A 496 12.77 25.67 -3.48
C VAL A 496 12.81 25.46 -1.96
N SER A 497 11.71 25.72 -1.25
CA SER A 497 11.65 25.51 0.21
C SER A 497 11.86 24.05 0.59
N LEU A 498 11.32 23.12 -0.22
CA LEU A 498 11.40 21.68 -0.04
C LEU A 498 12.72 21.08 -0.53
N GLY A 499 13.65 21.92 -1.02
CA GLY A 499 14.98 21.48 -1.43
C GLY A 499 15.01 20.81 -2.80
N GLY A 500 14.07 21.15 -3.68
CA GLY A 500 14.07 20.70 -5.06
C GLY A 500 15.34 21.14 -5.82
N ASP A 501 15.82 20.27 -6.69
CA ASP A 501 17.02 20.47 -7.50
C ASP A 501 16.70 20.41 -9.00
N SER A 502 17.71 20.61 -9.85
CA SER A 502 17.52 20.63 -11.31
C SER A 502 17.05 19.29 -11.90
N LEU A 503 17.19 18.18 -11.18
CA LEU A 503 16.74 16.86 -11.63
C LEU A 503 15.23 16.72 -11.43
N CYS A 504 14.74 17.06 -10.24
CA CYS A 504 13.33 16.97 -9.88
C CYS A 504 12.50 18.12 -10.50
N TYR A 505 13.16 19.21 -10.87
CA TYR A 505 12.54 20.40 -11.44
C TYR A 505 11.81 20.14 -12.76
N VAL A 506 12.44 19.37 -13.64
CA VAL A 506 11.90 19.06 -14.97
C VAL A 506 10.63 18.24 -14.83
N GLU A 507 10.68 17.17 -14.03
CA GLU A 507 9.53 16.31 -13.76
C GLU A 507 8.38 17.11 -13.12
N MET A 508 8.70 17.95 -12.14
CA MET A 508 7.72 18.80 -11.47
C MET A 508 7.07 19.80 -12.43
N SER A 509 7.85 20.51 -13.25
CA SER A 509 7.32 21.51 -14.19
C SER A 509 6.31 20.91 -15.17
N LEU A 510 6.58 19.71 -15.69
CA LEU A 510 5.71 19.06 -16.68
C LEU A 510 4.42 18.54 -16.06
N ARG A 511 4.51 17.99 -14.84
CA ARG A 511 3.34 17.55 -14.10
C ARG A 511 2.49 18.73 -13.63
N LEU A 512 3.12 19.81 -13.20
CA LEU A 512 2.42 21.04 -12.85
C LEU A 512 1.79 21.71 -14.07
N GLU A 513 2.44 21.70 -15.23
CA GLU A 513 1.83 22.22 -16.46
C GLU A 513 0.69 21.32 -16.96
N GLU A 514 0.84 19.99 -16.89
CA GLU A 514 -0.24 19.02 -17.17
C GLU A 514 -1.45 19.22 -16.25
N THR A 515 -1.19 19.70 -15.04
CA THR A 515 -2.16 19.97 -13.98
C THR A 515 -2.83 21.33 -14.11
N LEU A 516 -2.04 22.39 -14.31
CA LEU A 516 -2.46 23.80 -14.26
C LEU A 516 -2.83 24.34 -15.65
N GLY A 517 -2.55 23.59 -16.72
CA GLY A 517 -2.69 24.03 -18.12
C GLY A 517 -1.61 25.03 -18.55
N HIS A 518 -1.35 26.06 -17.73
CA HIS A 518 -0.27 27.02 -17.93
C HIS A 518 0.56 27.19 -16.65
N LEU A 519 1.88 27.01 -16.76
CA LEU A 519 2.78 27.14 -15.62
C LEU A 519 3.32 28.58 -15.52
N PRO A 520 3.06 29.32 -14.42
CA PRO A 520 3.48 30.71 -14.29
C PRO A 520 5.02 30.83 -14.21
N ALA A 521 5.56 31.92 -14.73
CA ALA A 521 6.96 32.27 -14.55
C ALA A 521 7.31 32.36 -13.05
N GLY A 522 8.41 31.72 -12.65
CA GLY A 522 8.86 31.70 -11.26
C GLY A 522 8.07 30.76 -10.34
N TRP A 523 7.33 29.78 -10.88
CA TRP A 523 6.53 28.82 -10.09
C TRP A 523 7.30 28.15 -8.94
N HIS A 524 8.60 27.89 -9.12
CA HIS A 524 9.44 27.19 -8.15
C HIS A 524 9.68 27.93 -6.83
N THR A 525 9.50 29.24 -6.81
CA THR A 525 9.54 30.04 -5.58
C THR A 525 8.16 30.36 -5.03
N ARG A 526 7.10 30.11 -5.80
CA ARG A 526 5.72 30.29 -5.36
C ARG A 526 5.31 29.14 -4.45
N THR A 527 4.47 29.44 -3.47
CA THR A 527 3.90 28.44 -2.58
C THR A 527 2.88 27.59 -3.32
N ILE A 528 2.64 26.36 -2.85
CA ILE A 528 1.62 25.46 -3.42
C ILE A 528 0.24 26.12 -3.38
N ARG A 529 -0.05 26.89 -2.33
CA ARG A 529 -1.25 27.71 -2.20
C ARG A 529 -1.40 28.74 -3.32
N GLU A 530 -0.34 29.48 -3.64
CA GLU A 530 -0.32 30.47 -4.71
C GLU A 530 -0.47 29.83 -6.10
N LEU A 531 0.12 28.65 -6.31
CA LEU A 531 -0.03 27.91 -7.56
C LEU A 531 -1.46 27.36 -7.73
N ARG A 532 -2.10 26.92 -6.65
CA ARG A 532 -3.49 26.47 -6.68
C ARG A 532 -4.46 27.60 -6.96
N ALA A 533 -4.24 28.79 -6.40
CA ALA A 533 -5.08 29.95 -6.64
C ALA A 533 -5.10 30.38 -8.12
N LEU A 534 -4.06 30.05 -8.90
CA LEU A 534 -4.00 30.31 -10.34
C LEU A 534 -4.74 29.26 -11.19
N ALA A 535 -5.11 28.12 -10.59
CA ALA A 535 -5.79 27.00 -11.27
C ALA A 535 -7.32 27.15 -11.29
N ALA A 536 -7.91 28.05 -10.51
CA ALA A 536 -9.35 28.23 -10.41
C ALA A 536 -9.90 29.01 -11.62
N PRO A 537 -10.74 28.42 -12.49
CA PRO A 537 -11.33 29.14 -13.62
C PRO A 537 -12.51 30.00 -13.16
N GLY A 538 -12.44 31.31 -13.41
CA GLY A 538 -13.61 32.17 -13.42
C GLY A 538 -14.35 32.12 -14.77
N ALA A 539 -15.68 32.20 -14.69
CA ALA A 539 -16.67 32.58 -15.72
C ALA A 539 -17.27 31.49 -16.66
N GLU A 540 -18.49 31.07 -16.29
CA GLU A 540 -19.70 30.78 -17.08
C GLU A 540 -19.62 30.04 -18.45
N LYS A 541 -20.28 28.87 -18.52
CA LYS A 541 -21.28 28.57 -19.58
C LYS A 541 -22.27 27.46 -19.15
N PRO A 542 -23.52 27.49 -19.66
CA PRO A 542 -24.69 26.93 -18.99
C PRO A 542 -24.97 25.46 -19.31
N ALA A 543 -25.79 24.87 -18.44
CA ALA A 543 -26.30 23.51 -18.47
C ALA A 543 -26.75 23.05 -19.87
N ARG A 544 -26.31 21.84 -20.24
CA ARG A 544 -27.01 20.99 -21.21
C ARG A 544 -27.20 19.60 -20.64
N ALA A 545 -28.43 19.15 -20.76
CA ALA A 545 -28.96 17.87 -20.36
C ALA A 545 -28.50 16.72 -21.28
N ASP A 546 -28.75 15.53 -20.75
CA ASP A 546 -28.84 14.21 -21.38
C ASP A 546 -27.59 13.41 -21.73
N GLY A 547 -27.63 12.15 -21.28
CA GLY A 547 -27.13 11.02 -22.07
C GLY A 547 -25.99 10.20 -21.45
N ALA A 548 -26.35 9.15 -20.71
CA ALA A 548 -25.61 7.90 -20.52
C ALA A 548 -24.15 7.94 -19.97
N ARG A 549 -23.98 7.50 -18.72
CA ARG A 549 -22.69 7.13 -18.13
C ARG A 549 -22.13 5.84 -18.76
N PRO A 550 -20.91 5.81 -19.30
CA PRO A 550 -20.20 4.56 -19.56
C PRO A 550 -19.55 4.02 -18.26
N GLN A 551 -19.62 2.70 -18.08
CA GLN A 551 -19.07 1.97 -16.93
C GLN A 551 -17.53 1.99 -16.87
N PRO A 552 -16.93 1.95 -15.67
CA PRO A 552 -15.47 1.94 -15.50
C PRO A 552 -14.87 0.57 -15.84
N LYS A 553 -13.84 0.55 -16.71
CA LYS A 553 -13.00 -0.62 -17.00
C LYS A 553 -11.77 -0.68 -16.06
N PRO A 554 -11.23 -1.87 -15.77
CA PRO A 554 -10.18 -2.04 -14.76
C PRO A 554 -8.86 -1.34 -15.12
N ALA A 555 -8.12 -0.98 -14.07
CA ALA A 555 -6.86 -0.25 -14.12
C ALA A 555 -5.76 -1.00 -14.91
N ALA A 556 -5.34 -0.42 -16.03
CA ALA A 556 -4.15 -0.83 -16.76
C ALA A 556 -2.91 -0.06 -16.24
N SER A 557 -1.76 -0.72 -16.26
CA SER A 557 -0.45 -0.20 -15.83
C SER A 557 -0.13 1.18 -16.44
N ALA A 558 0.66 1.99 -15.72
CA ALA A 558 1.04 3.35 -16.14
C ALA A 558 1.60 3.42 -17.57
N LEU A 559 2.36 2.40 -18.00
CA LEU A 559 2.89 2.30 -19.37
C LEU A 559 1.79 2.14 -20.43
N ARG A 560 0.73 1.36 -20.15
CA ARG A 560 -0.44 1.20 -21.03
C ARG A 560 -1.30 2.46 -21.09
N ARG A 561 -1.28 3.29 -20.04
CA ARG A 561 -1.96 4.60 -20.01
C ARG A 561 -1.22 5.63 -20.85
N THR A 562 0.10 5.66 -20.78
CA THR A 562 0.95 6.52 -21.63
C THR A 562 0.87 6.12 -23.10
N LEU A 563 0.82 4.83 -23.42
CA LEU A 563 0.64 4.36 -24.80
C LEU A 563 -0.79 4.65 -25.32
N ARG A 564 -1.81 4.62 -24.45
CA ARG A 564 -3.20 5.00 -24.81
C ARG A 564 -3.38 6.50 -25.02
N SER A 565 -2.68 7.37 -24.29
CA SER A 565 -2.78 8.83 -24.51
C SER A 565 -2.22 9.25 -25.87
N TRP A 566 -1.25 8.50 -26.42
CA TRP A 566 -0.68 8.75 -27.75
C TRP A 566 -1.67 8.46 -28.89
N THR A 567 -2.71 7.67 -28.62
CA THR A 567 -3.75 7.29 -29.60
C THR A 567 -4.96 8.24 -29.64
N THR A 568 -4.98 9.31 -28.82
CA THR A 568 -6.08 10.28 -28.78
C THR A 568 -5.78 11.53 -29.63
N PRO A 569 -6.70 11.99 -30.50
CA PRO A 569 -6.47 13.15 -31.37
C PRO A 569 -6.17 14.47 -30.61
N GLU A 570 -6.72 14.65 -29.41
CA GLU A 570 -6.57 15.86 -28.59
C GLU A 570 -5.15 16.07 -28.03
N PHE A 571 -4.38 14.98 -27.86
CA PHE A 571 -2.99 15.05 -27.39
C PHE A 571 -2.07 15.75 -28.39
N TRP A 572 -2.37 15.67 -29.70
CA TRP A 572 -1.54 16.19 -30.78
C TRP A 572 -1.74 17.70 -31.05
N THR A 573 -2.83 18.29 -30.55
CA THR A 573 -3.22 19.69 -30.87
C THR A 573 -3.03 20.68 -29.71
N THR A 574 -2.67 20.20 -28.51
CA THR A 574 -2.52 21.06 -27.31
C THR A 574 -1.19 21.84 -27.35
N ARG A 575 -1.26 23.19 -27.39
CA ARG A 575 -0.09 24.08 -27.25
C ARG A 575 0.33 24.16 -25.78
N ARG A 576 1.64 24.00 -25.52
CA ARG A 576 2.28 24.06 -24.19
C ARG A 576 3.47 25.03 -24.20
N THR A 577 4.04 25.33 -23.04
CA THR A 577 5.19 26.22 -22.87
C THR A 577 6.28 25.54 -22.05
N LEU A 578 7.46 25.36 -22.61
CA LEU A 578 8.60 24.77 -21.90
C LEU A 578 9.58 25.84 -21.47
N GLU A 579 10.16 25.70 -20.26
CA GLU A 579 11.29 26.55 -19.88
C GLU A 579 12.49 26.31 -20.79
N THR A 580 13.16 27.39 -21.19
CA THR A 580 14.32 27.34 -22.08
C THR A 580 15.44 26.46 -21.54
N SER A 581 15.64 26.43 -20.21
CA SER A 581 16.63 25.55 -19.57
C SER A 581 16.34 24.06 -19.79
N ILE A 582 15.06 23.66 -19.86
CA ILE A 582 14.61 22.27 -20.11
C ILE A 582 14.83 21.93 -21.58
N VAL A 583 14.42 22.83 -22.48
CA VAL A 583 14.61 22.65 -23.94
C VAL A 583 16.09 22.54 -24.26
N LEU A 584 16.94 23.43 -23.74
CA LEU A 584 18.38 23.39 -23.96
C LEU A 584 19.02 22.11 -23.40
N ARG A 585 18.51 21.54 -22.29
CA ARG A 585 18.95 20.24 -21.78
C ARG A 585 18.55 19.08 -22.69
N ALA A 586 17.30 19.03 -23.12
CA ALA A 586 16.78 17.96 -23.96
C ALA A 586 17.44 17.96 -25.35
N VAL A 587 17.50 19.12 -26.00
CA VAL A 587 18.16 19.28 -27.30
C VAL A 587 19.66 19.08 -27.14
N GLY A 588 20.26 19.64 -26.09
CA GLY A 588 21.68 19.53 -25.83
C GLY A 588 22.14 18.08 -25.67
N ILE A 589 21.42 17.24 -24.92
CA ILE A 589 21.83 15.85 -24.73
C ILE A 589 21.74 15.03 -26.02
N VAL A 590 20.70 15.25 -26.84
CA VAL A 590 20.57 14.57 -28.14
C VAL A 590 21.71 14.99 -29.09
N LEU A 591 22.05 16.28 -29.12
CA LEU A 591 23.11 16.78 -29.98
C LEU A 591 24.51 16.37 -29.51
N ILE A 592 24.75 16.31 -28.20
CA ILE A 592 26.01 15.80 -27.64
C ILE A 592 26.19 14.33 -28.01
N VAL A 593 25.21 13.48 -27.71
CA VAL A 593 25.31 12.04 -28.01
C VAL A 593 25.39 11.83 -29.52
N GLY A 594 24.53 12.48 -30.31
CA GLY A 594 24.54 12.35 -31.77
C GLY A 594 25.88 12.75 -32.40
N SER A 595 26.58 13.73 -31.82
CA SER A 595 27.93 14.11 -32.27
C SER A 595 29.01 13.11 -31.88
N HIS A 596 28.91 12.48 -30.70
CA HIS A 596 29.83 11.42 -30.30
C HIS A 596 29.63 10.13 -31.10
N VAL A 597 28.38 9.79 -31.44
CA VAL A 597 28.03 8.66 -32.31
C VAL A 597 28.36 8.92 -33.79
N GLN A 598 28.75 10.16 -34.14
CA GLN A 598 29.04 10.61 -35.51
C GLN A 598 27.83 10.56 -36.45
N VAL A 599 26.62 10.78 -35.92
CA VAL A 599 25.40 10.97 -36.75
C VAL A 599 25.46 12.32 -37.48
N PHE A 600 26.00 13.35 -36.81
CA PHE A 600 26.25 14.69 -37.32
C PHE A 600 27.37 15.33 -36.50
N ASP A 601 28.01 16.41 -36.96
CA ASP A 601 29.09 17.08 -36.22
C ASP A 601 28.68 18.46 -35.69
N ILE A 602 27.87 18.49 -34.62
CA ILE A 602 27.34 19.73 -34.04
C ILE A 602 27.83 19.88 -32.58
N LYS A 603 28.97 20.56 -32.40
CA LYS A 603 29.62 20.74 -31.10
C LYS A 603 29.14 22.02 -30.39
N GLY A 604 29.37 22.08 -29.08
CA GLY A 604 29.15 23.28 -28.25
C GLY A 604 28.02 23.16 -27.21
N PHE A 605 27.13 22.18 -27.36
CA PHE A 605 26.00 22.03 -26.42
C PHE A 605 26.43 21.71 -24.99
N ALA A 606 27.54 20.99 -24.76
CA ALA A 606 28.08 20.79 -23.42
C ALA A 606 28.42 22.12 -22.71
N HIS A 607 28.94 23.10 -23.44
CA HIS A 607 29.24 24.45 -22.93
C HIS A 607 27.96 25.24 -22.63
N ILE A 608 26.89 25.05 -23.42
CA ILE A 608 25.56 25.60 -23.10
C ILE A 608 25.02 24.97 -21.81
N LEU A 609 25.18 23.65 -21.62
CA LEU A 609 24.74 22.96 -20.42
C LEU A 609 25.46 23.43 -19.15
N LEU A 610 26.71 23.89 -19.23
CA LEU A 610 27.40 24.53 -18.11
C LEU A 610 26.72 25.84 -17.68
N GLY A 611 26.32 26.67 -18.66
CA GLY A 611 25.54 27.87 -18.38
C GLY A 611 24.15 27.54 -17.81
N VAL A 612 23.48 26.52 -18.33
CA VAL A 612 22.21 26.04 -17.76
C VAL A 612 22.39 25.51 -16.34
N ALA A 613 23.50 24.82 -16.04
CA ALA A 613 23.81 24.34 -14.70
C ALA A 613 23.98 25.49 -13.70
N GLY A 614 24.71 26.54 -14.08
CA GLY A 614 24.86 27.75 -13.26
C GLY A 614 23.55 28.51 -13.06
N TYR A 615 22.73 28.60 -14.12
CA TYR A 615 21.40 29.20 -14.07
C TYR A 615 20.48 28.47 -13.08
N ASN A 616 20.46 27.13 -13.14
CA ASN A 616 19.66 26.30 -12.24
C ASN A 616 20.21 26.31 -10.79
N PHE A 617 21.53 26.32 -10.62
CA PHE A 617 22.18 26.43 -9.32
C PHE A 617 21.69 27.68 -8.56
N ALA A 618 21.68 28.83 -9.23
CA ALA A 618 21.20 30.09 -8.66
C ALA A 618 19.74 30.03 -8.20
N ARG A 619 18.88 29.37 -8.99
CA ARG A 619 17.43 29.28 -8.74
C ARG A 619 17.07 28.31 -7.61
N PHE A 620 17.81 27.21 -7.49
CA PHE A 620 17.44 26.12 -6.59
C PHE A 620 18.27 26.05 -5.31
N GLN A 621 19.54 26.44 -5.38
CA GLN A 621 20.47 26.26 -4.27
C GLN A 621 20.72 27.56 -3.47
N LEU A 622 20.47 28.73 -4.05
CA LEU A 622 20.73 30.03 -3.42
C LEU A 622 19.44 30.70 -2.94
N THR A 623 18.82 30.04 -1.98
CA THR A 623 17.47 30.32 -1.46
C THR A 623 17.51 31.17 -0.19
N GLY A 624 16.35 31.61 0.31
CA GLY A 624 16.23 32.36 1.57
C GLY A 624 16.64 31.57 2.83
N ALA A 625 16.89 30.26 2.74
CA ALA A 625 17.24 29.41 3.87
C ALA A 625 18.54 29.84 4.58
N GLY A 626 18.66 29.48 5.87
CA GLY A 626 19.86 29.77 6.67
C GLY A 626 21.12 29.11 6.10
N ARG A 627 22.29 29.73 6.30
CA ARG A 627 23.59 29.31 5.72
C ARG A 627 23.89 27.82 5.92
N ARG A 628 23.72 27.29 7.13
CA ARG A 628 23.97 25.86 7.45
C ARG A 628 23.09 24.93 6.62
N GLU A 629 21.83 25.28 6.44
CA GLU A 629 20.89 24.49 5.67
C GLU A 629 21.20 24.54 4.16
N ARG A 630 21.57 25.71 3.66
CA ARG A 630 22.01 25.91 2.28
C ARG A 630 23.25 25.09 1.94
N VAL A 631 24.27 25.11 2.79
CA VAL A 631 25.48 24.29 2.63
C VAL A 631 25.15 22.79 2.69
N ARG A 632 24.26 22.38 3.60
CA ARG A 632 23.81 20.98 3.69
C ARG A 632 23.05 20.52 2.44
N ARG A 633 22.22 21.37 1.84
CA ARG A 633 21.52 21.08 0.57
C ARG A 633 22.50 20.98 -0.61
N LEU A 634 23.48 21.88 -0.65
CA LEU A 634 24.53 21.86 -1.66
C LEU A 634 25.33 20.55 -1.61
N TRP A 635 25.78 20.13 -0.42
CA TRP A 635 26.50 18.85 -0.28
C TRP A 635 25.67 17.64 -0.68
N ARG A 636 24.37 17.62 -0.34
CA ARG A 636 23.44 16.58 -0.82
C ARG A 636 23.31 16.57 -2.34
N SER A 637 23.18 17.74 -2.97
CA SER A 637 23.10 17.86 -4.43
C SER A 637 24.40 17.41 -5.12
N ILE A 638 25.56 17.74 -4.55
CA ILE A 638 26.88 17.28 -5.04
C ILE A 638 26.92 15.76 -4.99
N ALA A 639 26.56 15.17 -3.86
CA ALA A 639 26.68 13.74 -3.65
C ALA A 639 25.67 12.93 -4.50
N ARG A 640 24.48 13.48 -4.79
CA ARG A 640 23.52 12.90 -5.75
C ARG A 640 24.04 12.85 -7.20
N ILE A 641 24.96 13.73 -7.56
CA ILE A 641 25.61 13.74 -8.88
C ILE A 641 26.85 12.86 -8.83
N ALA A 642 27.76 13.12 -7.89
CA ALA A 642 29.07 12.48 -7.82
C ALA A 642 28.98 10.99 -7.52
N VAL A 643 28.18 10.55 -6.55
CA VAL A 643 28.17 9.13 -6.12
C VAL A 643 27.69 8.19 -7.22
N PRO A 644 26.54 8.41 -7.89
CA PRO A 644 26.14 7.54 -8.99
C PRO A 644 27.10 7.58 -10.18
N SER A 645 27.65 8.76 -10.50
CA SER A 645 28.64 8.92 -11.56
C SER A 645 29.94 8.14 -11.26
N MET A 646 30.50 8.29 -10.05
CA MET A 646 31.70 7.56 -9.64
C MET A 646 31.46 6.05 -9.61
N LEU A 647 30.31 5.58 -9.11
CA LEU A 647 29.97 4.15 -9.11
C LEU A 647 29.89 3.58 -10.53
N TRP A 648 29.24 4.29 -11.46
CA TRP A 648 29.18 3.86 -12.85
C TRP A 648 30.55 3.86 -13.51
N ILE A 649 31.31 4.96 -13.39
CA ILE A 649 32.63 5.07 -14.01
C ILE A 649 33.59 4.03 -13.43
N THR A 650 33.54 3.77 -12.12
CA THR A 650 34.31 2.70 -11.48
C THR A 650 33.96 1.34 -12.08
N GLY A 651 32.66 1.03 -12.23
CA GLY A 651 32.23 -0.19 -12.90
C GLY A 651 32.73 -0.28 -14.34
N ALA A 652 32.68 0.83 -15.08
CA ALA A 652 33.16 0.90 -16.45
C ALA A 652 34.68 0.72 -16.55
N VAL A 653 35.47 1.31 -15.64
CA VAL A 653 36.93 1.11 -15.54
C VAL A 653 37.26 -0.35 -15.24
N LEU A 654 36.51 -1.00 -14.33
CA LEU A 654 36.74 -2.41 -13.99
C LEU A 654 36.35 -3.38 -15.11
N LEU A 655 35.40 -3.00 -15.96
CA LEU A 655 34.87 -3.84 -17.04
C LEU A 655 35.49 -3.54 -18.40
N THR A 656 36.16 -2.39 -18.56
CA THR A 656 36.74 -1.95 -19.83
C THR A 656 38.13 -1.38 -19.62
N ASP A 657 39.12 -1.89 -20.36
CA ASP A 657 40.49 -1.34 -20.40
C ASP A 657 40.57 0.03 -21.14
N ALA A 658 39.42 0.64 -21.44
CA ALA A 658 39.29 1.83 -22.27
C ALA A 658 39.16 3.13 -21.47
N ILE A 659 39.04 3.06 -20.14
CA ILE A 659 38.81 4.22 -19.27
C ILE A 659 39.87 4.26 -18.17
N ASP A 660 40.50 5.43 -18.00
CA ASP A 660 41.53 5.62 -16.98
C ASP A 660 40.93 5.61 -15.55
N PRO A 661 41.56 4.94 -14.56
CA PRO A 661 41.16 4.97 -13.15
C PRO A 661 41.00 6.36 -12.55
N ALA A 662 41.71 7.39 -13.03
CA ALA A 662 41.56 8.77 -12.59
C ALA A 662 40.15 9.33 -12.84
N ASN A 663 39.44 8.83 -13.87
CA ASN A 663 38.04 9.20 -14.13
C ASN A 663 37.08 8.64 -13.07
N ALA A 664 37.40 7.50 -12.45
CA ALA A 664 36.54 6.88 -11.44
C ALA A 664 36.40 7.74 -10.18
N VAL A 665 37.42 8.55 -9.88
CA VAL A 665 37.44 9.50 -8.76
C VAL A 665 37.22 10.96 -9.19
N LEU A 666 36.93 11.19 -10.49
CA LEU A 666 36.79 12.52 -11.08
C LEU A 666 38.00 13.44 -10.80
N LEU A 667 39.24 12.92 -10.94
CA LEU A 667 40.49 13.68 -10.75
C LEU A 667 41.33 13.81 -12.03
N ASN A 668 40.71 13.53 -13.19
CA ASN A 668 41.38 13.49 -14.49
C ASN A 668 42.02 14.83 -14.88
N SER A 669 41.45 15.97 -14.48
CA SER A 669 42.01 17.28 -14.81
C SER A 669 43.12 17.75 -13.86
N LEU A 670 43.34 17.06 -12.73
CA LEU A 670 44.36 17.41 -11.73
C LEU A 670 45.60 16.48 -11.80
N LEU A 671 45.42 15.27 -12.31
CA LEU A 671 46.49 14.29 -12.49
C LEU A 671 46.98 14.37 -13.94
N ASP A 672 48.12 15.04 -14.16
CA ASP A 672 48.77 15.11 -15.48
C ASP A 672 49.37 13.74 -15.82
N GLN A 673 48.83 13.05 -16.82
CA GLN A 673 49.18 11.63 -17.09
C GLN A 673 49.81 11.37 -18.47
N GLY A 674 50.17 12.39 -19.25
CA GLY A 674 51.13 12.24 -20.37
C GLY A 674 50.78 11.23 -21.48
N THR A 675 49.56 10.70 -21.54
CA THR A 675 49.15 9.73 -22.57
C THR A 675 47.96 10.23 -23.38
N ASP A 676 48.12 10.34 -24.71
CA ASP A 676 47.07 10.64 -25.70
C ASP A 676 45.98 9.54 -25.83
N ARG A 677 46.00 8.53 -24.94
CA ARG A 677 45.34 7.24 -25.16
C ARG A 677 43.95 7.11 -24.51
N PHE A 678 43.64 7.90 -23.49
CA PHE A 678 42.39 7.78 -22.73
C PHE A 678 41.58 9.07 -22.82
N GLU A 679 40.58 9.05 -23.70
CA GLU A 679 39.78 10.21 -24.04
C GLU A 679 38.93 10.70 -22.85
N TRP A 680 38.77 12.02 -22.77
CA TRP A 680 38.11 12.85 -21.75
C TRP A 680 36.59 12.61 -21.62
N ALA A 681 36.15 11.36 -21.53
CA ALA A 681 34.75 10.93 -21.63
C ALA A 681 33.83 11.53 -20.55
N TYR A 682 34.37 12.09 -19.46
CA TYR A 682 33.57 12.59 -18.33
C TYR A 682 33.94 13.99 -17.84
N TRP A 683 34.72 14.77 -18.62
CA TRP A 683 35.20 16.10 -18.23
C TRP A 683 34.06 17.04 -17.75
N PHE A 684 32.87 16.93 -18.36
CA PHE A 684 31.73 17.77 -18.01
C PHE A 684 31.24 17.50 -16.57
N VAL A 685 31.17 16.23 -16.18
CA VAL A 685 30.72 15.82 -14.83
C VAL A 685 31.75 16.25 -13.80
N GLU A 686 33.04 16.03 -14.10
CA GLU A 686 34.16 16.49 -13.27
C GLU A 686 34.11 18.01 -13.04
N ALA A 687 34.06 18.80 -14.12
CA ALA A 687 33.98 20.26 -14.05
C ALA A 687 32.77 20.72 -13.23
N LEU A 688 31.60 20.12 -13.45
CA LEU A 688 30.38 20.45 -12.71
C LEU A 688 30.53 20.17 -11.21
N VAL A 689 31.06 19.01 -10.83
CA VAL A 689 31.28 18.64 -9.43
C VAL A 689 32.27 19.59 -8.76
N TYR A 690 33.38 19.92 -9.44
CA TYR A 690 34.35 20.89 -8.91
C TYR A 690 33.74 22.27 -8.68
N PHE A 691 32.96 22.78 -9.63
CA PHE A 691 32.30 24.07 -9.47
C PHE A 691 31.37 24.07 -8.27
N LEU A 692 30.59 23.01 -8.08
CA LEU A 692 29.68 22.89 -6.95
C LEU A 692 30.42 22.76 -5.61
N ILE A 693 31.52 22.01 -5.55
CA ILE A 693 32.36 21.87 -4.34
C ILE A 693 32.99 23.20 -3.95
N VAL A 694 33.64 23.90 -4.90
CA VAL A 694 34.25 25.21 -4.66
C VAL A 694 33.19 26.20 -4.18
N LEU A 695 32.03 26.23 -4.83
CA LEU A 695 30.93 27.12 -4.42
C LEU A 695 30.34 26.74 -3.07
N ALA A 696 30.21 25.46 -2.73
CA ALA A 696 29.77 25.02 -1.41
C ALA A 696 30.75 25.47 -0.31
N ALA A 697 32.05 25.38 -0.57
CA ALA A 697 33.09 25.87 0.34
C ALA A 697 33.03 27.40 0.49
N LEU A 698 32.91 28.15 -0.61
CA LEU A 698 32.77 29.60 -0.58
C LEU A 698 31.50 30.03 0.19
N MET A 699 30.37 29.35 -0.01
CA MET A 699 29.12 29.64 0.70
C MET A 699 29.13 29.22 2.17
N ALA A 700 30.07 28.37 2.59
CA ALA A 700 30.28 28.07 4.01
C ALA A 700 30.88 29.27 4.78
N VAL A 701 31.58 30.17 4.07
CA VAL A 701 32.19 31.38 4.65
C VAL A 701 31.12 32.44 4.95
N PRO A 702 30.94 32.87 6.22
CA PRO A 702 29.90 33.82 6.61
C PRO A 702 29.94 35.18 5.90
N LEU A 703 31.13 35.64 5.51
CA LEU A 703 31.32 36.90 4.80
C LEU A 703 30.80 36.79 3.36
N LEU A 704 31.12 35.69 2.68
CA LEU A 704 30.74 35.47 1.29
C LEU A 704 29.24 35.15 1.13
N ASP A 705 28.64 34.38 2.05
CA ASP A 705 27.18 34.19 2.07
C ASP A 705 26.44 35.52 2.29
N ARG A 706 26.95 36.39 3.17
CA ARG A 706 26.37 37.74 3.36
C ARG A 706 26.55 38.63 2.14
N LEU A 707 27.71 38.57 1.49
CA LEU A 707 28.01 39.36 0.29
C LEU A 707 27.09 38.94 -0.87
N GLU A 708 26.87 37.64 -1.06
CA GLU A 708 25.95 37.12 -2.07
C GLU A 708 24.51 37.57 -1.82
N ARG A 709 24.05 37.55 -0.57
CA ARG A 709 22.71 38.06 -0.21
C ARG A 709 22.57 39.56 -0.47
N ARG A 710 23.60 40.34 -0.15
CA ARG A 710 23.59 41.80 -0.34
C ARG A 710 23.67 42.17 -1.82
N HIS A 711 24.42 41.42 -2.61
CA HIS A 711 24.73 41.73 -4.00
C HIS A 711 24.44 40.53 -4.91
N ALA A 712 23.17 40.14 -5.00
CA ALA A 712 22.71 38.93 -5.69
C ALA A 712 23.13 38.87 -7.18
N PHE A 713 23.25 40.01 -7.87
CA PHE A 713 23.77 40.09 -9.24
C PHE A 713 25.27 40.39 -9.31
N GLY A 714 25.79 41.22 -8.38
CA GLY A 714 27.19 41.65 -8.39
C GLY A 714 28.18 40.52 -8.11
N VAL A 715 27.84 39.61 -7.20
CA VAL A 715 28.70 38.46 -6.86
C VAL A 715 28.91 37.51 -8.06
N PRO A 716 27.87 36.99 -8.74
CA PRO A 716 28.10 36.14 -9.90
C PRO A 716 28.77 36.88 -11.06
N LEU A 717 28.54 38.18 -11.24
CA LEU A 717 29.26 38.98 -12.24
C LEU A 717 30.75 39.10 -11.91
N ALA A 718 31.12 39.27 -10.64
CA ALA A 718 32.52 39.25 -10.21
C ALA A 718 33.16 37.86 -10.43
N LEU A 719 32.41 36.77 -10.19
CA LEU A 719 32.85 35.41 -10.49
C LEU A 719 33.04 35.17 -12.00
N VAL A 720 32.23 35.78 -12.87
CA VAL A 720 32.49 35.80 -14.32
C VAL A 720 33.84 36.44 -14.59
N GLY A 721 34.12 37.61 -14.00
CA GLY A 721 35.42 38.27 -14.12
C GLY A 721 36.59 37.40 -13.69
N ILE A 722 36.48 36.71 -12.54
CA ILE A 722 37.49 35.77 -12.05
C ILE A 722 37.67 34.59 -13.01
N GLY A 723 36.57 34.00 -13.50
CA GLY A 723 36.63 32.91 -14.47
C GLY A 723 37.25 33.33 -15.81
N LEU A 724 37.13 34.60 -16.19
CA LEU A 724 37.76 35.11 -17.41
C LEU A 724 39.30 35.15 -17.31
N ILE A 725 39.87 35.23 -16.11
CA ILE A 725 41.33 35.11 -15.89
C ILE A 725 41.81 33.73 -16.36
N GLY A 726 41.06 32.67 -16.00
CA GLY A 726 41.33 31.31 -16.47
C GLY A 726 41.06 31.15 -17.98
N ARG A 727 40.01 31.79 -18.50
CA ARG A 727 39.68 31.76 -19.94
C ARG A 727 40.81 32.30 -20.83
N TYR A 728 41.45 33.38 -20.43
CA TYR A 728 42.55 34.00 -21.18
C TYR A 728 43.93 33.55 -20.72
N ASP A 729 43.97 32.56 -19.82
CA ASP A 729 45.20 31.97 -19.26
C ASP A 729 46.22 33.00 -18.78
N LEU A 730 45.75 34.05 -18.09
CA LEU A 730 46.60 35.18 -17.65
C LEU A 730 47.63 34.80 -16.56
N LEU A 731 47.61 33.56 -16.10
CA LEU A 731 48.43 33.04 -14.99
C LEU A 731 49.29 31.83 -15.42
N ASP A 732 49.36 31.51 -16.72
CA ASP A 732 50.05 30.33 -17.28
C ASP A 732 49.69 29.03 -16.53
N LEU A 733 48.39 28.80 -16.33
CA LEU A 733 47.88 27.66 -15.56
C LEU A 733 47.43 26.48 -16.44
N VAL A 734 47.46 26.60 -17.77
CA VAL A 734 46.86 25.61 -18.68
C VAL A 734 47.90 25.00 -19.62
N THR A 735 48.06 23.68 -19.55
CA THR A 735 49.07 22.96 -20.34
C THR A 735 48.50 22.24 -21.58
N LEU A 736 47.23 21.78 -21.59
CA LEU A 736 46.60 21.09 -22.74
C LEU A 736 45.06 21.28 -22.85
N ARG A 737 44.52 21.39 -24.09
CA ARG A 737 43.08 21.51 -24.46
C ARG A 737 42.23 22.45 -23.56
N PRO A 738 42.45 23.78 -23.62
CA PRO A 738 41.83 24.75 -22.71
C PRO A 738 40.30 24.67 -22.63
N GLN A 739 39.61 24.41 -23.74
CA GLN A 739 38.15 24.37 -23.83
C GLN A 739 37.45 23.26 -23.02
N LEU A 740 38.18 22.32 -22.43
CA LEU A 740 37.66 21.25 -21.57
C LEU A 740 38.10 21.40 -20.10
N ASN A 741 39.01 22.34 -19.81
CA ASN A 741 39.55 22.52 -18.47
C ASN A 741 38.52 23.25 -17.58
N PRO A 742 38.20 22.73 -16.37
CA PRO A 742 37.27 23.38 -15.44
C PRO A 742 37.60 24.86 -15.18
N ALA A 743 38.87 25.22 -15.01
CA ALA A 743 39.29 26.59 -14.75
C ALA A 743 38.98 27.55 -15.92
N VAL A 744 39.08 27.07 -17.16
CA VAL A 744 38.84 27.84 -18.38
C VAL A 744 37.36 28.04 -18.66
N VAL A 745 36.50 27.08 -18.28
CA VAL A 745 35.06 27.09 -18.60
C VAL A 745 34.18 27.54 -17.45
N PHE A 746 34.73 27.74 -16.24
CA PHE A 746 33.99 28.18 -15.06
C PHE A 746 33.18 29.46 -15.29
N TRP A 747 33.69 30.40 -16.08
CA TRP A 747 32.98 31.66 -16.38
C TRP A 747 31.63 31.43 -17.06
N LEU A 748 31.43 30.33 -17.81
CA LEU A 748 30.15 29.98 -18.41
C LEU A 748 29.12 29.62 -17.35
N PHE A 749 29.53 28.87 -16.33
CA PHE A 749 28.70 28.55 -15.16
C PHE A 749 28.34 29.82 -14.39
N ALA A 750 29.34 30.67 -14.10
CA ALA A 750 29.12 31.95 -13.42
C ALA A 750 28.20 32.89 -14.21
N LEU A 751 28.32 32.91 -15.55
CA LEU A 751 27.45 33.68 -16.44
C LEU A 751 26.02 33.17 -16.41
N GLY A 752 25.83 31.86 -16.38
CA GLY A 752 24.52 31.22 -16.16
C GLY A 752 23.88 31.65 -14.84
N TRP A 753 24.65 31.64 -13.75
CA TRP A 753 24.19 32.14 -12.45
C TRP A 753 23.82 33.63 -12.54
N ALA A 754 24.68 34.47 -13.12
CA ALA A 754 24.38 35.89 -13.30
C ALA A 754 23.10 36.11 -14.11
N ALA A 755 22.87 35.30 -15.16
CA ALA A 755 21.67 35.35 -15.99
C ALA A 755 20.39 35.05 -15.17
N ALA A 756 20.43 34.09 -14.24
CA ALA A 756 19.30 33.80 -13.35
C ALA A 756 18.98 34.95 -12.38
N ARG A 757 19.97 35.80 -12.05
CA ARG A 757 19.82 36.96 -11.16
C ARG A 757 19.59 38.28 -11.89
N ALA A 758 19.60 38.27 -13.23
CA ALA A 758 19.43 39.46 -14.06
C ALA A 758 17.95 39.87 -14.17
N VAL A 759 17.59 40.93 -13.44
CA VAL A 759 16.22 41.45 -13.37
C VAL A 759 15.96 42.60 -14.35
N THR A 760 16.99 43.34 -14.77
CA THR A 760 16.85 44.47 -15.72
C THR A 760 17.35 44.14 -17.11
N ALA A 761 16.77 44.79 -18.13
CA ALA A 761 17.25 44.70 -19.51
C ALA A 761 18.72 45.15 -19.65
N ARG A 762 19.18 46.12 -18.84
CA ARG A 762 20.59 46.55 -18.81
C ARG A 762 21.52 45.45 -18.31
N GLN A 763 21.14 44.73 -17.25
CA GLN A 763 21.91 43.58 -16.76
C GLN A 763 21.97 42.46 -17.80
N ARG A 764 20.86 42.15 -18.47
CA ARG A 764 20.81 41.14 -19.54
C ARG A 764 21.66 41.54 -20.75
N ALA A 765 21.55 42.79 -21.18
CA ALA A 765 22.38 43.34 -22.25
C ALA A 765 23.87 43.31 -21.90
N LEU A 766 24.24 43.63 -20.66
CA LEU A 766 25.61 43.50 -20.17
C LEU A 766 26.12 42.05 -20.26
N LEU A 767 25.34 41.07 -19.80
CA LEU A 767 25.73 39.66 -19.88
C LEU A 767 25.85 39.16 -21.32
N THR A 768 24.95 39.58 -22.21
CA THR A 768 25.05 39.27 -23.64
C THR A 768 26.28 39.93 -24.27
N ALA A 769 26.60 41.17 -23.91
CA ALA A 769 27.81 41.83 -24.37
C ALA A 769 29.08 41.11 -23.90
N VAL A 770 29.15 40.74 -22.61
CA VAL A 770 30.25 39.92 -22.06
C VAL A 770 30.37 38.61 -22.85
N LEU A 771 29.26 37.89 -23.03
CA LEU A 771 29.23 36.63 -23.78
C LEU A 771 29.75 36.77 -25.22
N VAL A 772 29.30 37.78 -25.95
CA VAL A 772 29.69 38.00 -27.36
C VAL A 772 31.16 38.39 -27.47
N VAL A 773 31.70 39.12 -26.49
CA VAL A 773 33.10 39.56 -26.48
C VAL A 773 34.05 38.43 -26.05
N THR A 774 33.67 37.59 -25.08
CA THR A 774 34.60 36.62 -24.45
C THR A 774 34.54 35.21 -25.05
N MET A 775 33.46 34.89 -25.78
CA MET A 775 33.31 33.58 -26.43
C MET A 775 34.26 33.38 -27.62
N PRO A 776 34.46 34.36 -28.54
CA PRO A 776 35.40 34.23 -29.64
C PRO A 776 36.80 33.82 -29.16
N GLY A 777 37.43 32.90 -29.88
CA GLY A 777 38.74 32.34 -29.52
C GLY A 777 38.73 31.24 -28.47
N LEU A 778 37.58 30.85 -27.89
CA LEU A 778 37.51 29.71 -26.97
C LEU A 778 37.62 28.38 -27.73
N PHE A 779 37.03 28.35 -28.93
CA PHE A 779 37.06 27.20 -29.83
C PHE A 779 37.85 27.59 -31.08
N GLN A 780 39.16 27.35 -31.06
CA GLN A 780 40.05 27.61 -32.20
C GLN A 780 39.48 26.95 -33.47
N ASP A 781 39.38 27.73 -34.55
CA ASP A 781 38.89 27.33 -35.88
C ASP A 781 37.49 26.69 -35.93
N GLN A 782 36.63 26.92 -34.93
CA GLN A 782 35.25 26.42 -34.89
C GLN A 782 34.22 27.56 -34.75
N PRO A 783 33.99 28.35 -35.82
CA PRO A 783 33.07 29.49 -35.79
C PRO A 783 31.62 29.07 -35.55
N LEU A 784 31.20 27.93 -36.12
CA LEU A 784 29.84 27.38 -35.91
C LEU A 784 29.59 27.04 -34.43
N ARG A 785 30.56 26.42 -33.77
CA ARG A 785 30.48 26.09 -32.34
C ARG A 785 30.37 27.35 -31.49
N THR A 786 31.18 28.36 -31.80
CA THR A 786 31.14 29.67 -31.13
C THR A 786 29.75 30.30 -31.26
N ALA A 787 29.19 30.33 -32.47
CA ALA A 787 27.85 30.86 -32.73
C ALA A 787 26.76 30.09 -31.97
N ILE A 788 26.81 28.75 -31.97
CA ILE A 788 25.85 27.89 -31.25
C ILE A 788 25.82 28.25 -29.76
N VAL A 789 26.99 28.37 -29.12
CA VAL A 789 27.06 28.67 -27.68
C VAL A 789 26.55 30.07 -27.38
N ILE A 790 26.91 31.07 -28.20
CA ILE A 790 26.39 32.44 -28.07
C ILE A 790 24.87 32.45 -28.18
N VAL A 791 24.31 31.83 -29.22
CA VAL A 791 22.86 31.79 -29.45
C VAL A 791 22.15 31.06 -28.31
N GLY A 792 22.64 29.90 -27.89
CA GLY A 792 22.04 29.11 -26.81
C GLY A 792 22.03 29.83 -25.47
N LEU A 793 23.13 30.48 -25.09
CA LEU A 793 23.21 31.25 -23.84
C LEU A 793 22.48 32.59 -23.92
N THR A 794 22.42 33.23 -25.09
CA THR A 794 21.59 34.42 -25.31
C THR A 794 20.11 34.07 -25.17
N LEU A 795 19.69 32.92 -25.71
CA LEU A 795 18.34 32.39 -25.53
C LEU A 795 18.04 32.18 -24.04
N LEU A 796 18.97 31.60 -23.28
CA LEU A 796 18.83 31.43 -21.83
C LEU A 796 18.71 32.77 -21.06
N ILE A 797 19.40 33.82 -21.51
CA ILE A 797 19.38 35.15 -20.88
C ILE A 797 18.05 35.88 -21.16
N TRP A 798 17.56 35.83 -22.40
CA TRP A 798 16.46 36.68 -22.86
C TRP A 798 15.11 36.00 -22.88
N VAL A 799 15.08 34.70 -23.18
CA VAL A 799 13.86 33.95 -23.40
C VAL A 799 13.65 32.96 -22.25
N PRO A 800 12.74 33.22 -21.31
CA PRO A 800 12.52 32.31 -20.17
C PRO A 800 11.78 31.03 -20.56
N THR A 801 10.87 31.11 -21.54
CA THR A 801 10.00 30.02 -21.99
C THR A 801 9.82 30.01 -23.50
N LEU A 802 9.71 28.82 -24.09
CA LEU A 802 9.48 28.59 -25.51
C LEU A 802 8.14 27.88 -25.75
N PRO A 803 7.41 28.20 -26.84
CA PRO A 803 6.21 27.46 -27.21
C PRO A 803 6.58 26.03 -27.64
N SER A 804 5.75 25.06 -27.28
CA SER A 804 5.93 23.64 -27.56
C SER A 804 4.59 22.94 -27.80
N LEU A 805 4.63 21.71 -28.32
CA LEU A 805 3.47 20.83 -28.45
C LEU A 805 3.47 19.79 -27.32
N GLY A 806 2.29 19.28 -26.94
CA GLY A 806 2.13 18.27 -25.89
C GLY A 806 3.12 17.09 -25.96
N PRO A 807 3.23 16.38 -27.10
CA PRO A 807 4.15 15.24 -27.26
C PRO A 807 5.62 15.63 -27.12
N LEU A 808 6.01 16.76 -27.72
CA LEU A 808 7.39 17.28 -27.66
C LEU A 808 7.76 17.68 -26.24
N SER A 809 6.81 18.17 -25.45
CA SER A 809 6.99 18.55 -24.06
C SER A 809 7.24 17.34 -23.16
N ALA A 810 6.46 16.27 -23.34
CA ALA A 810 6.68 15.02 -22.63
C ALA A 810 8.05 14.40 -22.96
N LEU A 811 8.42 14.37 -24.25
CA LEU A 811 9.71 13.84 -24.70
C LEU A 811 10.88 14.68 -24.19
N ALA A 812 10.81 16.01 -24.32
CA ALA A 812 11.83 16.92 -23.81
C ALA A 812 12.01 16.75 -22.29
N GLY A 813 10.93 16.51 -21.56
CA GLY A 813 10.96 16.20 -20.14
C GLY A 813 11.79 14.99 -19.78
N VAL A 814 11.48 13.86 -20.40
CA VAL A 814 12.19 12.58 -20.16
C VAL A 814 13.67 12.70 -20.51
N LEU A 815 13.99 13.35 -21.62
CA LEU A 815 15.37 13.56 -22.06
C LEU A 815 16.13 14.53 -21.14
N ALA A 816 15.49 15.62 -20.71
CA ALA A 816 16.11 16.59 -19.82
C ALA A 816 16.29 16.03 -18.40
N SER A 817 15.33 15.27 -17.86
CA SER A 817 15.48 14.62 -16.54
C SER A 817 16.56 13.53 -16.58
N GLY A 818 16.66 12.78 -17.69
CA GLY A 818 17.70 11.76 -17.89
C GLY A 818 19.07 12.31 -18.32
N SER A 819 19.21 13.61 -18.59
CA SER A 819 20.33 14.13 -19.38
C SER A 819 21.73 13.81 -18.82
N LEU A 820 21.89 13.86 -17.50
CA LEU A 820 23.16 13.52 -16.82
C LEU A 820 23.50 12.04 -17.01
N TYR A 821 22.51 11.16 -16.82
CA TYR A 821 22.69 9.73 -16.90
C TYR A 821 22.86 9.26 -18.34
N ILE A 822 22.19 9.90 -19.30
CA ILE A 822 22.44 9.69 -20.73
C ILE A 822 23.88 10.07 -21.08
N TYR A 823 24.36 11.21 -20.59
CA TYR A 823 25.76 11.62 -20.79
C TYR A 823 26.73 10.62 -20.14
N LEU A 824 26.38 10.03 -19.01
CA LEU A 824 27.22 9.06 -18.32
C LEU A 824 27.30 7.71 -19.05
N THR A 825 26.19 7.20 -19.57
CA THR A 825 26.14 5.82 -20.07
C THR A 825 26.43 5.69 -21.57
N HIS A 826 26.30 6.76 -22.37
CA HIS A 826 26.37 6.63 -23.83
C HIS A 826 27.70 6.08 -24.34
N TYR A 827 28.84 6.41 -23.69
CA TYR A 827 30.16 5.88 -24.05
C TYR A 827 30.26 4.36 -23.95
N GLN A 828 29.42 3.69 -23.16
CA GLN A 828 29.38 2.23 -23.07
C GLN A 828 28.36 1.59 -24.03
N VAL A 829 27.59 2.38 -24.77
CA VAL A 829 26.51 1.87 -25.62
C VAL A 829 26.86 2.04 -27.09
N TYR A 830 27.20 3.25 -27.51
CA TYR A 830 27.37 3.53 -28.93
C TYR A 830 28.52 2.80 -29.62
N PRO A 831 29.69 2.50 -28.99
CA PRO A 831 30.81 1.88 -29.70
C PRO A 831 30.46 0.52 -30.32
N TYR A 832 29.50 -0.20 -29.73
CA TYR A 832 29.04 -1.51 -30.20
C TYR A 832 28.11 -1.46 -31.42
N LEU A 833 27.48 -0.31 -31.68
CA LEU A 833 26.42 -0.17 -32.69
C LEU A 833 26.74 0.88 -33.76
N GLN A 834 27.67 1.81 -33.50
CA GLN A 834 27.89 2.99 -34.34
C GLN A 834 28.35 2.67 -35.77
N LYS A 835 29.10 1.58 -35.97
CA LYS A 835 29.70 1.24 -37.28
C LYS A 835 28.64 0.82 -38.29
N ASP A 836 27.66 0.03 -37.85
CA ASP A 836 26.65 -0.57 -38.72
C ASP A 836 25.34 0.22 -38.68
N PHE A 837 24.98 0.80 -37.52
CA PHE A 837 23.69 1.45 -37.29
C PHE A 837 23.81 2.70 -36.40
N PRO A 838 24.34 3.82 -36.91
CA PRO A 838 24.60 5.03 -36.11
C PRO A 838 23.33 5.65 -35.50
N LEU A 839 22.20 5.62 -36.21
CA LEU A 839 20.91 6.08 -35.65
C LEU A 839 20.43 5.17 -34.52
N THR A 840 20.55 3.85 -34.68
CA THR A 840 20.21 2.87 -33.63
C THR A 840 21.11 3.04 -32.42
N ALA A 841 22.40 3.31 -32.62
CA ALA A 841 23.36 3.59 -31.55
C ALA A 841 22.98 4.85 -30.74
N LEU A 842 22.52 5.91 -31.43
CA LEU A 842 21.99 7.11 -30.77
C LEU A 842 20.74 6.78 -29.94
N PHE A 843 19.72 6.15 -30.52
CA PHE A 843 18.49 5.81 -29.80
C PHE A 843 18.74 4.86 -28.62
N ALA A 844 19.58 3.84 -28.80
CA ALA A 844 19.97 2.92 -27.74
C ALA A 844 20.66 3.65 -26.59
N SER A 845 21.58 4.59 -26.89
CA SER A 845 22.28 5.40 -25.89
C SER A 845 21.32 6.27 -25.07
N LEU A 846 20.33 6.90 -25.73
CA LEU A 846 19.29 7.68 -25.04
C LEU A 846 18.41 6.78 -24.15
N LEU A 847 17.97 5.62 -24.66
CA LEU A 847 17.10 4.69 -23.93
C LEU A 847 17.80 4.09 -22.70
N VAL A 848 19.05 3.64 -22.85
CA VAL A 848 19.85 3.10 -21.74
C VAL A 848 20.05 4.18 -20.68
N GLY A 849 20.37 5.41 -21.07
CA GLY A 849 20.52 6.53 -20.13
C GLY A 849 19.25 6.87 -19.35
N VAL A 850 18.09 6.88 -20.02
CA VAL A 850 16.78 7.07 -19.36
C VAL A 850 16.45 5.89 -18.44
N GLY A 851 16.75 4.66 -18.87
CA GLY A 851 16.58 3.45 -18.05
C GLY A 851 17.46 3.50 -16.80
N TYR A 852 18.73 3.86 -16.95
CA TYR A 852 19.68 4.02 -15.85
C TYR A 852 19.22 5.13 -14.89
N ALA A 853 18.76 6.27 -15.41
CA ALA A 853 18.17 7.32 -14.59
C ALA A 853 17.00 6.81 -13.74
N ALA A 854 16.11 5.99 -14.32
CA ALA A 854 15.00 5.38 -13.59
C ALA A 854 15.47 4.38 -12.52
N VAL A 855 16.52 3.60 -12.79
CA VAL A 855 17.11 2.67 -11.83
C VAL A 855 17.78 3.43 -10.68
N VAL A 856 18.66 4.38 -10.98
CA VAL A 856 19.32 5.21 -9.96
C VAL A 856 18.29 5.93 -9.10
N THR A 857 17.24 6.50 -9.72
CA THR A 857 16.15 7.15 -8.98
C THR A 857 15.40 6.16 -8.07
N ARG A 858 15.12 4.94 -8.52
CA ARG A 858 14.48 3.90 -7.69
C ARG A 858 15.39 3.38 -6.57
N VAL A 859 16.68 3.22 -6.85
CA VAL A 859 17.67 2.74 -5.88
C VAL A 859 17.92 3.81 -4.83
N ALA A 860 18.09 5.07 -5.22
CA ALA A 860 18.19 6.21 -4.29
C ALA A 860 16.91 6.37 -3.43
N ARG A 861 15.73 6.02 -3.95
CA ARG A 861 14.47 5.98 -3.17
C ARG A 861 14.39 4.80 -2.18
N ARG A 862 15.12 3.70 -2.42
CA ARG A 862 15.12 2.49 -1.56
C ARG A 862 16.24 2.48 -0.53
N VAL A 863 17.41 2.98 -0.93
CA VAL A 863 18.60 3.06 -0.09
C VAL A 863 18.71 4.52 0.31
N ARG A 864 18.40 4.86 1.56
CA ARG A 864 18.60 6.22 2.09
C ARG A 864 20.10 6.57 2.12
N TRP A 865 20.68 6.91 0.97
CA TRP A 865 21.97 7.56 0.88
C TRP A 865 21.78 9.08 0.68
N LEU A 866 22.36 9.82 1.65
CA LEU A 866 22.60 11.27 1.78
C LEU A 866 21.50 12.16 2.37
#